data_AF-A0A7S4HWF8-F1
#
_entry.id   AF-A0A7S4HWF8-F1
#
_cell.length_a   1.000
_cell.length_b   1.000
_cell.length_c   1.000
_cell.angle_alpha   90.00
_cell.angle_beta   90.00
_cell.angle_gamma   90.00
#
_symmetry.space_group_name_H-M   'P 1'
#
loop_
_entity.id
_entity.type
_entity.pdbx_description
1 polymer ?
#
loop_
_entity_poly.entity_id
_entity_poly.type
_entity_poly.pdbx_seq_one_letter_code
_entity_poly.pdbx_strand_id
1 'polypeptide(L)'
;GYDIHALQKTPHLVLLSPLFYQEQMRDVVAKWVLLWLYANFVGAPQVSTQILLEYLHGENIETNREAIESGLLPESKKLLNLAANWIRSLLPHILSKINRVSYGLLGPADASMSDPRTPQSRLLMAVPFVGKDVPSRSSEFAHPDVLIGLTILAFRYEGQRKSDLKRVVSQLKQDYSRQVGPREKRPACLLFNQWLRLCSNEHLVGSKKASSSVLPLPLFQPNDSKQLARLFTMTHRLPELIHYLLQQHIFPSCMNFQKLKVSACGHELGSDILFGKRIGFSGTPSNLLPVDLGTCQYEPRSDGRIVHVLTSPQVTSASKKEEWTARSLLRDMARAEPTFHALIDTGALITGMDNEEVARYLLLHLPEWMEGVVYLDRQDRQMILLRDSGRSVNLAQCGISPAKRFTFYDQVHTTGMDIKQAPSARAVLTIGKDMTFRDYAQGAYRMRGIGKGQTIQLCLIPEVQHRIETELGGEHNILTGRSELDVPAWLLLNSMRMESIQFIQMSTQELHNVWRKRALGTLLSEVEQNGLITPPPSSSERLRRFVDPASPPDVLQWLRRCVNQFREPISYAVEDSVPVPRSYAAKLQSIVAENEDFVDSNESRSRIDFVMEKVSSTGSGKHTEQHANTLSFNAEVVHENEQEAEEEAEEEAEEEEQKVSAFTRDDEQANPWMAKFLKQLPSGKLGEEAFYPFSEFHVHEDQPQLAFPQNLMLSDNFFRPRWCGLGDRRLKNISLVLEWIPGVWNEPMQETIKRVVKALFIQLTNGCDRSDACPNEYCAKNSHCVASGKQRNEIAALSLQLAVKEVKKVTAKDSVLCASSQRSLDYFVSSKFDSNRFLVAVSLAEGETIRRLIHSQPRGDILRNAHLCLRTISDLVIDKSLGYLPEAASYNIGKTESAVQIGMQCLRFVNCEMYYTEEELELLERGLAAASLDKRLSFFSECLRLRRRERNLWGDTPLAKIFTPQEQWHLLRTRALLEQVNAAIQIAMKKRHIDPNQAFHRFDSDSDGSLSYEELQRALEWMQLGFAPRDYFTLVRHADEDSTGKITIEKFREVFRVPEVFVYQKKEKAEVVELQGNWMCMNCTFINSVHNHSCVVCEFGWTGRRECPADKWECLGCTFYNPKTQFYCEICNKARSDLASVRF
;
A
#
# COMPACT_ATOMS: atom_id res chain seq x y z
N GLY A 1 2.65 25.62 30.40
CA GLY A 1 2.01 25.20 29.14
C GLY A 1 2.89 25.59 27.97
N TYR A 2 2.72 26.80 27.45
CA TYR A 2 3.51 27.32 26.31
C TYR A 2 5.02 27.41 26.59
N ASP A 3 5.41 27.92 27.76
CA ASP A 3 6.83 28.12 28.11
C ASP A 3 7.65 26.82 28.17
N ILE A 4 6.99 25.69 28.37
CA ILE A 4 7.59 24.35 28.43
C ILE A 4 7.20 23.51 27.20
N HIS A 5 6.65 24.13 26.15
CA HIS A 5 6.24 23.47 24.92
C HIS A 5 5.24 22.31 25.09
N ALA A 6 4.48 22.30 26.18
CA ALA A 6 3.42 21.32 26.43
C ALA A 6 2.11 21.68 25.69
N LEU A 7 1.99 22.93 25.23
CA LEU A 7 0.87 23.45 24.44
C LEU A 7 1.42 24.19 23.20
N GLN A 8 0.72 24.07 22.08
CA GLN A 8 0.96 24.86 20.87
C GLN A 8 -0.03 26.02 20.80
N LYS A 9 0.42 27.20 20.33
CA LYS A 9 -0.44 28.40 20.19
C LYS A 9 -0.97 28.63 18.78
N THR A 10 -0.18 28.26 17.77
CA THR A 10 -0.46 28.51 16.35
C THR A 10 -0.68 27.17 15.64
N PRO A 11 -1.77 26.96 14.87
CA PRO A 11 -2.81 27.94 14.51
C PRO A 11 -3.82 28.22 15.63
N HIS A 12 -3.92 27.35 16.63
CA HIS A 12 -4.78 27.50 17.81
C HIS A 12 -4.18 26.71 18.98
N LEU A 13 -4.90 26.63 20.10
CA LEU A 13 -4.51 25.80 21.24
C LEU A 13 -4.50 24.33 20.84
N VAL A 14 -3.34 23.67 20.99
CA VAL A 14 -3.18 22.22 20.83
C VAL A 14 -2.45 21.66 22.05
N LEU A 15 -2.95 20.57 22.62
CA LEU A 15 -2.28 19.83 23.69
C LEU A 15 -1.21 18.92 23.08
N LEU A 16 0.04 19.11 23.48
CA LEU A 16 1.18 18.34 22.96
C LEU A 16 1.72 17.32 23.96
N SER A 17 1.58 17.58 25.27
CA SER A 17 2.06 16.71 26.33
C SER A 17 0.91 16.11 27.14
N PRO A 18 0.67 14.79 27.04
CA PRO A 18 -0.28 14.09 27.90
C PRO A 18 0.06 14.21 29.39
N LEU A 19 1.36 14.18 29.74
CA LEU A 19 1.82 14.34 31.12
C LEU A 19 1.44 15.71 31.69
N PHE A 20 1.63 16.78 30.92
CA PHE A 20 1.21 18.12 31.34
C PHE A 20 -0.30 18.19 31.61
N TYR A 21 -1.12 17.53 30.77
CA TYR A 21 -2.55 17.46 31.04
C TYR A 21 -2.84 16.73 32.36
N GLN A 22 -2.23 15.57 32.56
CA GLN A 22 -2.45 14.73 33.75
C GLN A 22 -2.04 15.43 35.06
N GLU A 23 -0.88 16.11 35.05
CA GLU A 23 -0.27 16.71 36.24
C GLU A 23 -0.78 18.13 36.54
N GLN A 24 -1.09 18.93 35.51
CA GLN A 24 -1.33 20.37 35.68
C GLN A 24 -2.75 20.81 35.26
N MET A 25 -3.34 20.21 34.21
CA MET A 25 -4.65 20.63 33.72
C MET A 25 -5.81 19.86 34.35
N ARG A 26 -5.66 18.55 34.54
CA ARG A 26 -6.72 17.62 34.92
C ARG A 26 -7.43 18.02 36.21
N ASP A 27 -6.68 18.42 37.24
CA ASP A 27 -7.24 18.87 38.52
C ASP A 27 -8.07 20.16 38.39
N VAL A 28 -7.56 21.13 37.64
CA VAL A 28 -8.29 22.39 37.38
C VAL A 28 -9.59 22.10 36.63
N VAL A 29 -9.53 21.29 35.57
CA VAL A 29 -10.71 20.92 34.78
C VAL A 29 -11.70 20.12 35.63
N ALA A 30 -11.24 19.16 36.44
CA ALA A 30 -12.09 18.35 37.32
C ALA A 30 -12.87 19.22 38.31
N LYS A 31 -12.23 20.23 38.91
CA LYS A 31 -12.88 21.20 39.80
C LYS A 31 -13.97 22.01 39.09
N TRP A 32 -13.73 22.46 37.86
CA TRP A 32 -14.75 23.16 37.06
C TRP A 32 -15.93 22.25 36.68
N VAL A 33 -15.64 21.03 36.25
CA VAL A 33 -16.67 20.04 35.91
C VAL A 33 -17.48 19.65 37.13
N LEU A 34 -16.88 19.61 38.31
CA LEU A 34 -17.60 19.33 39.55
C LEU A 34 -18.64 20.41 39.88
N LEU A 35 -18.35 21.69 39.61
CA LEU A 35 -19.34 22.76 39.73
C LEU A 35 -20.52 22.54 38.78
N TRP A 36 -20.24 22.10 37.55
CA TRP A 36 -21.27 21.74 36.58
C TRP A 36 -22.09 20.53 37.04
N LEU A 37 -21.44 19.51 37.61
CA LEU A 37 -22.12 18.33 38.16
C LEU A 37 -23.07 18.70 39.30
N TYR A 38 -22.61 19.50 40.28
CA TYR A 38 -23.48 19.95 41.37
C TYR A 38 -24.69 20.76 40.88
N ALA A 39 -24.55 21.51 39.79
CA ALA A 39 -25.66 22.25 39.20
C ALA A 39 -26.67 21.37 38.44
N ASN A 40 -26.27 20.16 38.04
CA ASN A 40 -27.08 19.26 37.19
C ASN A 40 -27.43 17.92 37.84
N PHE A 41 -26.90 17.61 39.02
CA PHE A 41 -27.28 16.42 39.75
C PHE A 41 -28.76 16.45 40.11
N VAL A 42 -29.39 15.29 39.96
CA VAL A 42 -30.75 15.06 40.42
C VAL A 42 -30.69 14.76 41.91
N GLY A 43 -31.27 15.65 42.72
CA GLY A 43 -31.24 15.56 44.18
C GLY A 43 -29.91 16.00 44.81
N ALA A 44 -29.89 16.06 46.14
CA ALA A 44 -28.68 16.41 46.89
C ALA A 44 -27.75 15.18 46.96
N PRO A 45 -26.50 15.28 46.46
CA PRO A 45 -25.56 14.16 46.52
C PRO A 45 -25.16 13.87 47.97
N GLN A 46 -25.19 12.59 48.37
CA GLN A 46 -24.78 12.12 49.70
C GLN A 46 -23.33 11.59 49.69
N VAL A 47 -22.50 12.14 48.79
CA VAL A 47 -21.11 11.76 48.57
C VAL A 47 -20.23 12.98 48.80
N SER A 48 -19.09 12.80 49.46
CA SER A 48 -18.17 13.91 49.70
C SER A 48 -17.57 14.44 48.40
N THR A 49 -17.29 15.74 48.36
CA THR A 49 -16.62 16.40 47.23
C THR A 49 -15.27 15.75 46.91
N GLN A 50 -14.54 15.32 47.95
CA GLN A 50 -13.25 14.65 47.80
C GLN A 50 -13.38 13.32 47.05
N ILE A 51 -14.36 12.48 47.40
CA ILE A 51 -14.61 11.20 46.72
C ILE A 51 -14.99 11.43 45.25
N LEU A 52 -15.81 12.44 44.95
CA LEU A 52 -16.18 12.77 43.57
C LEU A 52 -14.96 13.26 42.76
N LEU A 53 -14.08 14.05 43.35
CA LEU A 53 -12.83 14.48 42.70
C LEU A 53 -11.91 13.29 42.44
N GLU A 54 -11.62 12.47 43.45
CA GLU A 54 -10.82 11.24 43.30
C GLU A 54 -11.37 10.35 42.19
N TYR A 55 -12.70 10.20 42.15
CA TYR A 55 -13.35 9.52 41.04
C TYR A 55 -13.04 10.21 39.72
N LEU A 56 -13.29 11.50 39.52
CA LEU A 56 -12.97 12.18 38.25
C LEU A 56 -11.50 12.01 37.82
N HIS A 57 -10.56 11.97 38.77
CA HIS A 57 -9.15 11.70 38.53
C HIS A 57 -8.84 10.24 38.13
N GLY A 58 -9.74 9.30 38.41
CA GLY A 58 -9.54 7.87 38.20
C GLY A 58 -8.77 7.22 39.34
N GLU A 59 -8.82 7.81 40.53
CA GLU A 59 -8.11 7.37 41.74
C GLU A 59 -9.10 6.69 42.70
N ASN A 60 -8.63 5.68 43.43
CA ASN A 60 -9.40 4.96 44.46
C ASN A 60 -10.79 4.45 44.00
N ILE A 61 -10.98 4.18 42.70
CA ILE A 61 -12.30 3.85 42.12
C ILE A 61 -12.98 2.70 42.87
N GLU A 62 -12.25 1.61 43.12
CA GLU A 62 -12.81 0.43 43.76
C GLU A 62 -13.14 0.69 45.24
N THR A 63 -12.25 1.38 45.95
CA THR A 63 -12.44 1.74 47.36
C THR A 63 -13.63 2.69 47.56
N ASN A 64 -13.84 3.61 46.62
CA ASN A 64 -14.89 4.62 46.69
C ASN A 64 -16.21 4.20 46.04
N ARG A 65 -16.26 3.03 45.39
CA ARG A 65 -17.42 2.56 44.63
C ARG A 65 -18.70 2.58 45.45
N GLU A 66 -18.71 1.93 46.61
CA GLU A 66 -19.92 1.76 47.41
C GLU A 66 -20.51 3.10 47.86
N ALA A 67 -19.65 4.06 48.20
CA ALA A 67 -20.05 5.41 48.56
C ALA A 67 -20.73 6.14 47.38
N ILE A 68 -20.18 6.01 46.17
CA ILE A 68 -20.76 6.62 44.96
C ILE A 68 -22.09 5.93 44.58
N GLU A 69 -22.13 4.61 44.63
CA GLU A 69 -23.30 3.81 44.27
C GLU A 69 -24.50 4.07 45.18
N SER A 70 -24.25 4.18 46.49
CA SER A 70 -25.30 4.44 47.48
C SER A 70 -25.66 5.93 47.59
N GLY A 71 -24.71 6.84 47.30
CA GLY A 71 -24.88 8.26 47.54
C GLY A 71 -25.38 9.09 46.33
N LEU A 72 -25.49 8.51 45.14
CA LEU A 72 -25.99 9.15 43.93
C LEU A 72 -27.14 8.38 43.27
N LEU A 73 -28.11 9.13 42.73
CA LEU A 73 -29.17 8.57 41.89
C LEU A 73 -28.63 8.09 40.53
N PRO A 74 -29.32 7.15 39.85
CA PRO A 74 -28.92 6.60 38.56
C PRO A 74 -28.53 7.65 37.51
N GLU A 75 -29.33 8.71 37.35
CA GLU A 75 -29.07 9.79 36.39
C GLU A 75 -27.81 10.59 36.75
N SER A 76 -27.61 10.87 38.04
CA SER A 76 -26.41 11.55 38.55
C SER A 76 -25.15 10.69 38.36
N LYS A 77 -25.25 9.36 38.50
CA LYS A 77 -24.17 8.41 38.20
C LYS A 77 -23.79 8.43 36.73
N LYS A 78 -24.78 8.43 35.82
CA LYS A 78 -24.52 8.59 34.38
C LYS A 78 -23.78 9.89 34.06
N LEU A 79 -24.20 11.01 34.64
CA LEU A 79 -23.52 12.30 34.46
C LEU A 79 -22.08 12.27 34.99
N LEU A 80 -21.86 11.66 36.16
CA LEU A 80 -20.53 11.51 36.74
C LEU A 80 -19.62 10.63 35.88
N ASN A 81 -20.14 9.51 35.36
CA ASN A 81 -19.42 8.62 34.46
C ASN A 81 -19.05 9.30 33.14
N LEU A 82 -19.99 10.05 32.55
CA LEU A 82 -19.74 10.84 31.35
C LEU A 82 -18.65 11.89 31.61
N ALA A 83 -18.77 12.66 32.70
CA ALA A 83 -17.78 13.65 33.10
C ALA A 83 -16.38 13.05 33.31
N ALA A 84 -16.32 11.90 33.98
CA ALA A 84 -15.07 11.16 34.18
C ALA A 84 -14.43 10.73 32.85
N ASN A 85 -15.21 10.19 31.91
CA ASN A 85 -14.70 9.83 30.58
C ASN A 85 -14.17 11.05 29.82
N TRP A 86 -14.88 12.18 29.87
CA TRP A 86 -14.44 13.42 29.25
C TRP A 86 -13.12 13.93 29.82
N ILE A 87 -12.97 13.95 31.14
CA ILE A 87 -11.76 14.44 31.79
C ILE A 87 -10.57 13.50 31.56
N ARG A 88 -10.77 12.19 31.64
CA ARG A 88 -9.67 11.22 31.59
C ARG A 88 -9.18 10.94 30.17
N SER A 89 -10.08 10.94 29.18
CA SER A 89 -9.77 10.44 27.83
C SER A 89 -10.17 11.39 26.69
N LEU A 90 -11.43 11.84 26.63
CA LEU A 90 -11.92 12.56 25.44
C LEU A 90 -11.34 13.97 25.31
N LEU A 91 -11.35 14.77 26.38
CA LEU A 91 -10.84 16.13 26.33
C LEU A 91 -9.36 16.22 25.95
N PRO A 92 -8.41 15.46 26.57
CA PRO A 92 -7.01 15.55 26.17
C PRO A 92 -6.80 15.12 24.72
N HIS A 93 -7.54 14.12 24.23
CA HIS A 93 -7.48 13.72 22.82
C HIS A 93 -7.95 14.82 21.87
N ILE A 94 -9.16 15.35 22.07
CA ILE A 94 -9.75 16.35 21.18
C ILE A 94 -8.89 17.63 21.19
N LEU A 95 -8.34 18.01 22.34
CA LEU A 95 -7.38 19.13 22.44
C LEU A 95 -6.05 18.85 21.73
N SER A 96 -5.66 17.59 21.55
CA SER A 96 -4.44 17.22 20.82
C SER A 96 -4.60 17.26 19.29
N LYS A 97 -5.84 17.33 18.79
CA LYS A 97 -6.14 17.37 17.35
C LYS A 97 -6.00 18.78 16.79
N ILE A 98 -5.58 18.87 15.53
CA ILE A 98 -5.36 20.14 14.83
C ILE A 98 -6.54 20.41 13.88
N ASN A 99 -7.19 21.56 14.04
CA ASN A 99 -8.29 21.98 13.18
C ASN A 99 -7.76 22.31 11.77
N ARG A 100 -8.54 21.94 10.74
CA ARG A 100 -8.17 21.94 9.32
C ARG A 100 -6.99 21.02 8.97
N VAL A 101 -6.61 20.08 9.84
CA VAL A 101 -5.62 19.04 9.55
C VAL A 101 -6.16 17.67 9.90
N SER A 102 -6.68 17.49 11.12
CA SER A 102 -7.33 16.24 11.55
C SER A 102 -8.85 16.31 11.46
N TYR A 103 -9.42 17.51 11.61
CA TYR A 103 -10.87 17.73 11.60
C TYR A 103 -11.21 19.17 11.20
N GLY A 104 -12.45 19.44 10.81
CA GLY A 104 -12.92 20.80 10.58
C GLY A 104 -14.33 20.84 10.01
N LEU A 105 -14.79 22.03 9.63
CA LEU A 105 -16.08 22.18 8.93
C LEU A 105 -15.88 22.17 7.42
N LEU A 106 -16.85 21.57 6.70
CA LEU A 106 -16.92 21.74 5.24
C LEU A 106 -17.18 23.21 4.89
N GLY A 107 -16.30 23.75 4.04
CA GLY A 107 -16.42 25.07 3.47
C GLY A 107 -17.42 25.11 2.31
N PRO A 108 -17.76 26.30 1.77
CA PRO A 108 -18.69 26.43 0.66
C PRO A 108 -18.25 25.71 -0.62
N ALA A 109 -16.95 25.67 -0.90
CA ALA A 109 -16.40 24.97 -2.05
C ALA A 109 -16.53 23.45 -1.89
N ASP A 110 -16.13 22.92 -0.73
CA ASP A 110 -16.20 21.49 -0.40
C ASP A 110 -17.65 20.99 -0.45
N ALA A 111 -18.57 21.76 0.13
CA ALA A 111 -20.00 21.46 0.11
C ALA A 111 -20.60 21.50 -1.32
N SER A 112 -20.03 22.30 -2.23
CA SER A 112 -20.48 22.35 -3.63
C SER A 112 -19.97 21.19 -4.49
N MET A 113 -18.85 20.56 -4.09
CA MET A 113 -18.30 19.37 -4.74
C MET A 113 -18.84 18.07 -4.13
N SER A 114 -19.54 18.15 -3.01
CA SER A 114 -20.11 16.98 -2.31
C SER A 114 -21.25 16.34 -3.11
N ASP A 115 -21.40 15.02 -2.99
CA ASP A 115 -22.51 14.25 -3.59
C ASP A 115 -23.87 14.80 -3.09
N PRO A 116 -24.89 14.95 -3.94
CA PRO A 116 -26.24 15.34 -3.51
C PRO A 116 -26.84 14.45 -2.40
N ARG A 117 -26.35 13.22 -2.22
CA ARG A 117 -26.74 12.26 -1.18
C ARG A 117 -25.93 12.39 0.11
N THR A 118 -24.98 13.32 0.19
CA THR A 118 -24.17 13.53 1.39
C THR A 118 -25.06 13.76 2.62
N PRO A 119 -24.83 13.02 3.72
CA PRO A 119 -25.61 13.15 4.95
C PRO A 119 -25.62 14.58 5.50
N GLN A 120 -26.75 14.97 6.11
CA GLN A 120 -26.88 16.29 6.72
C GLN A 120 -25.91 16.50 7.89
N SER A 121 -25.59 15.43 8.64
CA SER A 121 -24.55 15.43 9.70
C SER A 121 -23.22 15.93 9.15
N ARG A 122 -22.74 15.35 8.06
CA ARG A 122 -21.50 15.76 7.38
C ARG A 122 -21.49 17.22 6.93
N LEU A 123 -22.62 17.73 6.44
CA LEU A 123 -22.72 19.13 6.01
C LEU A 123 -22.69 20.13 7.17
N LEU A 124 -23.15 19.74 8.36
CA LEU A 124 -23.35 20.66 9.49
C LEU A 124 -22.31 20.52 10.59
N MET A 125 -21.73 19.35 10.79
CA MET A 125 -20.83 19.02 11.90
C MET A 125 -19.37 18.90 11.47
N ALA A 126 -18.47 18.66 12.43
CA ALA A 126 -17.07 18.40 12.13
C ALA A 126 -16.92 17.10 11.32
N VAL A 127 -16.01 17.13 10.35
CA VAL A 127 -15.67 15.99 9.51
C VAL A 127 -14.18 15.69 9.63
N PRO A 128 -13.74 14.44 9.41
CA PRO A 128 -12.33 14.08 9.34
C PRO A 128 -11.64 14.78 8.17
N PHE A 129 -10.36 15.10 8.35
CA PHE A 129 -9.49 15.63 7.31
C PHE A 129 -8.36 14.61 7.10
N VAL A 130 -8.09 14.28 5.83
CA VAL A 130 -6.97 13.39 5.46
C VAL A 130 -5.66 14.14 5.36
N GLY A 131 -5.73 15.47 5.37
CA GLY A 131 -4.59 16.29 5.71
C GLY A 131 -4.98 17.75 5.67
N LYS A 132 -3.94 18.57 5.63
CA LYS A 132 -4.11 20.01 5.75
C LYS A 132 -5.05 20.60 4.68
N ASP A 133 -6.14 21.19 5.16
CA ASP A 133 -7.22 21.84 4.42
C ASP A 133 -8.00 20.93 3.45
N VAL A 134 -7.78 19.61 3.50
CA VAL A 134 -8.43 18.59 2.67
C VAL A 134 -9.35 17.72 3.53
N PRO A 135 -10.67 17.96 3.51
CA PRO A 135 -11.62 17.07 4.19
C PRO A 135 -11.68 15.72 3.48
N SER A 136 -11.83 14.63 4.23
CA SER A 136 -12.15 13.32 3.65
C SER A 136 -13.37 13.42 2.74
N ARG A 137 -13.40 12.65 1.64
CA ARG A 137 -14.47 12.70 0.62
C ARG A 137 -15.84 12.34 1.20
N SER A 138 -15.91 11.29 2.02
CA SER A 138 -17.18 10.73 2.54
C SER A 138 -17.22 10.42 4.03
N SER A 139 -16.09 10.47 4.74
CA SER A 139 -16.02 9.98 6.13
C SER A 139 -16.68 10.90 7.15
N GLU A 140 -17.12 10.30 8.25
CA GLU A 140 -17.66 10.92 9.46
C GLU A 140 -17.05 10.23 10.69
N PHE A 141 -16.88 10.96 11.79
CA PHE A 141 -16.38 10.39 13.05
C PHE A 141 -17.38 9.36 13.59
N ALA A 142 -16.88 8.20 14.03
CA ALA A 142 -17.73 7.09 14.48
C ALA A 142 -18.19 7.26 15.93
N HIS A 143 -17.35 7.85 16.79
CA HIS A 143 -17.67 8.09 18.20
C HIS A 143 -18.42 9.42 18.41
N PRO A 144 -19.67 9.41 18.92
CA PRO A 144 -20.51 10.59 19.02
C PRO A 144 -19.94 11.67 19.97
N ASP A 145 -19.33 11.29 21.10
CA ASP A 145 -18.73 12.28 22.00
C ASP A 145 -17.49 12.98 21.40
N VAL A 146 -16.66 12.24 20.65
CA VAL A 146 -15.53 12.82 19.90
C VAL A 146 -16.07 13.80 18.85
N LEU A 147 -17.06 13.37 18.07
CA LEU A 147 -17.74 14.19 17.08
C LEU A 147 -18.36 15.46 17.69
N ILE A 148 -19.01 15.38 18.85
CA ILE A 148 -19.56 16.54 19.57
C ILE A 148 -18.43 17.50 19.95
N GLY A 149 -17.36 17.00 20.56
CA GLY A 149 -16.27 17.87 21.02
C GLY A 149 -15.50 18.52 19.88
N LEU A 150 -15.19 17.77 18.82
CA LEU A 150 -14.56 18.30 17.61
C LEU A 150 -15.48 19.30 16.90
N THR A 151 -16.79 19.04 16.85
CA THR A 151 -17.76 20.01 16.30
C THR A 151 -17.76 21.31 17.10
N ILE A 152 -17.77 21.23 18.43
CA ILE A 152 -17.67 22.42 19.28
C ILE A 152 -16.39 23.18 18.96
N LEU A 153 -15.23 22.53 18.97
CA LEU A 153 -13.96 23.19 18.68
C LEU A 153 -13.90 23.79 17.26
N ALA A 154 -14.39 23.08 16.25
CA ALA A 154 -14.41 23.56 14.87
C ALA A 154 -15.22 24.85 14.75
N PHE A 155 -16.41 24.92 15.35
CA PHE A 155 -17.19 26.16 15.40
C PHE A 155 -16.52 27.26 16.24
N ARG A 156 -15.75 26.93 17.28
CA ARG A 156 -14.99 27.93 18.07
C ARG A 156 -13.82 28.51 17.28
N TYR A 157 -13.17 27.72 16.44
CA TYR A 157 -12.00 28.14 15.66
C TYR A 157 -12.37 28.78 14.31
N GLU A 158 -13.35 28.21 13.61
CA GLU A 158 -13.77 28.64 12.26
C GLU A 158 -14.92 29.65 12.31
N GLY A 159 -15.79 29.55 13.33
CA GLY A 159 -17.04 30.30 13.44
C GLY A 159 -18.21 29.62 12.74
N GLN A 160 -19.42 30.14 12.95
CA GLN A 160 -20.61 29.67 12.23
C GLN A 160 -20.59 30.10 10.75
N ARG A 161 -21.33 29.38 9.89
CA ARG A 161 -21.50 29.76 8.48
C ARG A 161 -22.60 30.82 8.32
N LYS A 162 -22.60 31.57 7.21
CA LYS A 162 -23.68 32.54 6.92
C LYS A 162 -25.05 31.88 6.84
N SER A 163 -25.11 30.65 6.32
CA SER A 163 -26.32 29.82 6.27
C SER A 163 -26.83 29.48 7.68
N ASP A 164 -25.93 29.20 8.62
CA ASP A 164 -26.26 28.86 10.00
C ASP A 164 -26.86 30.07 10.72
N LEU A 165 -26.22 31.24 10.57
CA LEU A 165 -26.74 32.48 11.12
C LEU A 165 -28.12 32.82 10.54
N LYS A 166 -28.30 32.65 9.23
CA LYS A 166 -29.61 32.85 8.58
C LYS A 166 -30.67 31.93 9.18
N ARG A 167 -30.33 30.67 9.45
CA ARG A 167 -31.22 29.69 10.09
C ARG A 167 -31.63 30.15 11.49
N VAL A 168 -30.67 30.51 12.34
CA VAL A 168 -30.91 31.00 13.71
C VAL A 168 -31.81 32.23 13.72
N VAL A 169 -31.49 33.25 12.91
CA VAL A 169 -32.27 34.50 12.90
C VAL A 169 -33.66 34.31 12.31
N SER A 170 -33.80 33.42 11.31
CA SER A 170 -35.12 33.08 10.77
C SER A 170 -35.98 32.41 11.84
N GLN A 171 -35.40 31.54 12.66
CA GLN A 171 -36.10 30.93 13.77
C GLN A 171 -36.48 31.96 14.85
N LEU A 172 -35.56 32.85 15.23
CA LEU A 172 -35.86 33.92 16.18
C LEU A 172 -36.98 34.85 15.70
N LYS A 173 -37.11 35.09 14.39
CA LYS A 173 -38.24 35.85 13.83
C LYS A 173 -39.58 35.10 13.94
N GLN A 174 -39.56 33.78 13.74
CA GLN A 174 -40.76 32.95 13.92
C GLN A 174 -41.18 32.94 15.40
N ASP A 175 -40.22 32.74 16.30
CA ASP A 175 -40.45 32.78 17.74
C ASP A 175 -40.94 34.15 18.21
N TYR A 176 -40.29 35.22 17.74
CA TYR A 176 -40.74 36.59 18.00
C TYR A 176 -42.20 36.80 17.62
N SER A 177 -42.64 36.22 16.50
CA SER A 177 -44.03 36.36 16.01
C SER A 177 -45.02 35.57 16.85
N ARG A 178 -44.62 34.40 17.36
CA ARG A 178 -45.44 33.50 18.21
C ARG A 178 -45.50 33.93 19.68
N GLN A 179 -44.41 34.53 20.18
CA GLN A 179 -44.30 34.94 21.58
C GLN A 179 -45.27 36.08 21.91
N VAL A 180 -45.99 35.93 23.03
CA VAL A 180 -46.97 36.90 23.52
C VAL A 180 -46.30 37.93 24.43
N GLY A 181 -46.90 39.11 24.57
CA GLY A 181 -46.43 40.18 25.43
C GLY A 181 -45.73 41.33 24.68
N PRO A 182 -45.23 42.34 25.42
CA PRO A 182 -44.61 43.54 24.85
C PRO A 182 -43.45 43.17 23.92
N ARG A 183 -43.45 43.73 22.71
CA ARG A 183 -42.52 43.37 21.62
C ARG A 183 -41.04 43.36 22.05
N GLU A 184 -40.62 44.34 22.83
CA GLU A 184 -39.23 44.50 23.29
C GLU A 184 -38.83 43.54 24.42
N LYS A 185 -39.81 43.00 25.15
CA LYS A 185 -39.61 42.06 26.27
C LYS A 185 -39.76 40.60 25.85
N ARG A 186 -40.05 40.32 24.58
CA ARG A 186 -40.17 38.94 24.07
C ARG A 186 -38.80 38.25 24.16
N PRO A 187 -38.73 37.00 24.64
CA PRO A 187 -37.47 36.27 24.80
C PRO A 187 -36.58 36.27 23.55
N ALA A 188 -37.16 36.10 22.35
CA ALA A 188 -36.39 36.12 21.10
C ALA A 188 -35.72 37.49 20.85
N CYS A 189 -36.41 38.59 21.17
CA CYS A 189 -35.86 39.94 21.03
C CYS A 189 -34.78 40.22 22.08
N LEU A 190 -34.99 39.77 23.33
CA LEU A 190 -34.01 39.92 24.40
C LEU A 190 -32.72 39.15 24.09
N LEU A 191 -32.84 37.91 23.60
CA LEU A 191 -31.70 37.07 23.23
C LEU A 191 -30.89 37.68 22.07
N PHE A 192 -31.57 38.15 21.01
CA PHE A 192 -30.91 38.82 19.90
C PHE A 192 -30.16 40.09 20.36
N ASN A 193 -30.81 40.91 21.19
CA ASN A 193 -30.19 42.12 21.74
C ASN A 193 -29.04 41.80 22.70
N GLN A 194 -29.13 40.71 23.46
CA GLN A 194 -28.04 40.24 24.33
C GLN A 194 -26.80 39.88 23.49
N TRP A 195 -26.95 39.13 22.41
CA TRP A 195 -25.84 38.81 21.52
C TRP A 195 -25.19 40.07 20.93
N LEU A 196 -25.99 41.04 20.48
CA LEU A 196 -25.46 42.32 19.99
C LEU A 196 -24.68 43.10 21.08
N ARG A 197 -25.15 43.06 22.34
CA ARG A 197 -24.46 43.69 23.47
C ARG A 197 -23.12 43.02 23.77
N LEU A 198 -23.07 41.69 23.76
CA LEU A 198 -21.84 40.93 23.99
C LEU A 198 -20.76 41.29 22.94
N CYS A 199 -21.14 41.36 21.65
CA CYS A 199 -20.23 41.80 20.59
C CYS A 199 -19.81 43.28 20.74
N SER A 200 -20.68 44.14 21.27
CA SER A 200 -20.36 45.57 21.46
C SER A 200 -19.38 45.82 22.60
N ASN A 201 -19.34 44.95 23.61
CA ASN A 201 -18.44 45.05 24.75
C ASN A 201 -17.01 44.55 24.42
N GLU A 202 -16.84 43.62 23.47
CA GLU A 202 -15.51 43.16 23.02
C GLU A 202 -14.72 44.24 22.25
N HIS A 203 -15.42 45.18 21.60
CA HIS A 203 -14.80 46.24 20.76
C HIS A 203 -14.34 47.50 21.53
N LEU A 204 -14.35 47.50 22.87
CA LEU A 204 -13.93 48.66 23.68
C LEU A 204 -12.41 48.80 23.88
N VAL A 205 -11.59 47.95 23.27
CA VAL A 205 -10.13 48.13 23.19
C VAL A 205 -9.74 48.47 21.75
N GLY A 206 -9.93 49.74 21.39
CA GLY A 206 -9.18 50.36 20.28
C GLY A 206 -9.74 50.24 18.87
N SER A 207 -10.93 50.77 18.58
CA SER A 207 -11.15 51.47 17.29
C SER A 207 -12.43 52.33 17.30
N LYS A 208 -12.27 53.65 17.28
CA LYS A 208 -13.34 54.59 16.91
C LYS A 208 -13.42 54.66 15.38
N LYS A 209 -14.41 53.99 14.78
CA LYS A 209 -15.21 54.38 13.58
C LYS A 209 -15.68 53.16 12.79
N ALA A 210 -16.99 52.91 12.76
CA ALA A 210 -17.81 52.84 11.54
C ALA A 210 -19.28 52.58 11.90
N SER A 211 -20.12 53.56 11.59
CA SER A 211 -21.58 53.49 11.72
C SER A 211 -22.19 52.60 10.64
N SER A 212 -22.51 51.35 10.95
CA SER A 212 -23.64 50.68 10.31
C SER A 212 -24.33 49.77 11.32
N SER A 213 -25.36 50.28 11.99
CA SER A 213 -26.09 49.51 12.99
C SER A 213 -26.81 48.32 12.34
N VAL A 214 -26.65 47.14 12.93
CA VAL A 214 -27.53 46.00 12.68
C VAL A 214 -28.93 46.38 13.14
N LEU A 215 -29.93 46.13 12.29
CA LEU A 215 -31.33 46.43 12.64
C LEU A 215 -31.80 45.54 13.81
N PRO A 216 -32.69 46.05 14.69
CA PRO A 216 -33.27 45.23 15.75
C PRO A 216 -34.09 44.10 15.14
N LEU A 217 -34.21 42.97 15.85
CA LEU A 217 -34.88 41.75 15.36
C LEU A 217 -36.22 41.97 14.62
N PRO A 218 -37.14 42.86 15.07
CA PRO A 218 -38.40 43.10 14.38
C PRO A 218 -38.24 43.66 12.95
N LEU A 219 -37.21 44.48 12.74
CA LEU A 219 -36.91 45.15 11.47
C LEU A 219 -35.87 44.39 10.63
N PHE A 220 -35.17 43.44 11.25
CA PHE A 220 -34.16 42.63 10.57
C PHE A 220 -34.81 41.71 9.53
N GLN A 221 -34.28 41.68 8.30
CA GLN A 221 -34.75 40.79 7.24
C GLN A 221 -33.68 39.74 6.90
N PRO A 222 -33.91 38.44 7.17
CA PRO A 222 -32.91 37.39 6.93
C PRO A 222 -32.48 37.21 5.47
N ASN A 223 -33.30 37.67 4.52
CA ASN A 223 -33.00 37.62 3.08
C ASN A 223 -32.23 38.86 2.58
N ASP A 224 -32.07 39.91 3.40
CA ASP A 224 -31.19 41.03 3.06
C ASP A 224 -29.73 40.62 3.30
N SER A 225 -29.01 40.39 2.20
CA SER A 225 -27.62 39.93 2.22
C SER A 225 -26.67 40.93 2.89
N LYS A 226 -26.97 42.24 2.84
CA LYS A 226 -26.14 43.27 3.48
C LYS A 226 -26.35 43.28 4.99
N GLN A 227 -27.60 43.17 5.45
CA GLN A 227 -27.91 43.07 6.89
C GLN A 227 -27.37 41.78 7.49
N LEU A 228 -27.52 40.66 6.79
CA LEU A 228 -26.97 39.37 7.21
C LEU A 228 -25.44 39.41 7.26
N ALA A 229 -24.78 40.02 6.27
CA ALA A 229 -23.32 40.18 6.28
C ALA A 229 -22.84 41.03 7.46
N ARG A 230 -23.53 42.13 7.79
CA ARG A 230 -23.18 42.97 8.95
C ARG A 230 -23.31 42.22 10.27
N LEU A 231 -24.44 41.54 10.48
CA LEU A 231 -24.64 40.71 11.66
C LEU A 231 -23.57 39.62 11.73
N PHE A 232 -23.30 38.94 10.62
CA PHE A 232 -22.28 37.91 10.52
C PHE A 232 -20.89 38.40 10.94
N THR A 233 -20.43 39.54 10.42
CA THR A 233 -19.12 40.10 10.79
C THR A 233 -19.00 40.29 12.31
N MET A 234 -20.07 40.69 12.98
CA MET A 234 -20.08 40.90 14.44
C MET A 234 -20.21 39.59 15.24
N THR A 235 -21.02 38.64 14.77
CA THR A 235 -21.45 37.50 15.60
C THR A 235 -20.88 36.14 15.17
N HIS A 236 -20.11 36.05 14.08
CA HIS A 236 -19.70 34.75 13.53
C HIS A 236 -18.85 33.89 14.49
N ARG A 237 -18.13 34.52 15.43
CA ARG A 237 -17.31 33.84 16.46
C ARG A 237 -17.87 33.98 17.89
N LEU A 238 -19.08 34.54 18.06
CA LEU A 238 -19.66 34.77 19.38
C LEU A 238 -19.94 33.43 20.10
N PRO A 239 -19.29 33.13 21.24
CA PRO A 239 -19.44 31.85 21.95
C PRO A 239 -20.89 31.46 22.24
N GLU A 240 -21.68 32.40 22.76
CA GLU A 240 -23.04 32.17 23.24
C GLU A 240 -24.00 31.84 22.10
N LEU A 241 -23.79 32.47 20.94
CA LEU A 241 -24.60 32.19 19.76
C LEU A 241 -24.21 30.85 19.13
N ILE A 242 -22.91 30.54 19.05
CA ILE A 242 -22.43 29.22 18.62
C ILE A 242 -23.01 28.11 19.52
N HIS A 243 -22.99 28.30 20.83
CA HIS A 243 -23.57 27.35 21.77
C HIS A 243 -25.08 27.14 21.52
N TYR A 244 -25.84 28.23 21.35
CA TYR A 244 -27.26 28.17 21.01
C TYR A 244 -27.50 27.44 19.68
N LEU A 245 -26.72 27.74 18.63
CA LEU A 245 -26.80 27.09 17.33
C LEU A 245 -26.59 25.57 17.44
N LEU A 246 -25.53 25.16 18.13
CA LEU A 246 -25.19 23.74 18.28
C LEU A 246 -26.28 22.98 19.05
N GLN A 247 -26.75 23.54 20.16
CA GLN A 247 -27.74 22.89 21.03
C GLN A 247 -29.15 22.86 20.43
N GLN A 248 -29.60 23.94 19.78
CA GLN A 248 -30.99 24.07 19.34
C GLN A 248 -31.22 23.65 17.88
N HIS A 249 -30.18 23.62 17.05
CA HIS A 249 -30.32 23.31 15.63
C HIS A 249 -29.48 22.13 15.18
N ILE A 250 -28.17 22.13 15.43
CA ILE A 250 -27.26 21.15 14.80
C ILE A 250 -27.40 19.77 15.44
N PHE A 251 -27.08 19.64 16.73
CA PHE A 251 -27.08 18.32 17.40
C PHE A 251 -28.44 17.61 17.37
N PRO A 252 -29.59 18.27 17.62
CA PRO A 252 -30.89 17.59 17.53
C PRO A 252 -31.22 17.06 16.13
N SER A 253 -30.72 17.72 15.07
CA SER A 253 -30.99 17.30 13.70
C SER A 253 -30.06 16.19 13.20
N CYS A 254 -28.85 16.10 13.76
CA CYS A 254 -27.77 15.26 13.22
C CYS A 254 -27.39 14.08 14.11
N MET A 255 -27.63 14.12 15.43
CA MET A 255 -27.18 13.09 16.37
C MET A 255 -28.16 11.91 16.54
N ASN A 256 -28.98 11.63 15.51
CA ASN A 256 -29.84 10.45 15.51
C ASN A 256 -29.02 9.21 15.13
N PHE A 257 -29.00 8.19 15.98
CA PHE A 257 -28.24 6.95 15.72
C PHE A 257 -29.14 5.72 15.64
N GLN A 258 -28.69 4.73 14.88
CA GLN A 258 -29.30 3.40 14.84
C GLN A 258 -28.84 2.59 16.05
N LYS A 259 -29.71 1.77 16.64
CA LYS A 259 -29.37 0.91 17.79
C LYS A 259 -28.63 -0.37 17.39
N LEU A 260 -28.63 -0.71 16.10
CA LEU A 260 -28.13 -1.97 15.58
C LEU A 260 -27.43 -1.74 14.24
N LYS A 261 -26.26 -2.34 14.09
CA LYS A 261 -25.50 -2.45 12.85
C LYS A 261 -25.39 -3.92 12.45
N VAL A 262 -25.56 -4.20 11.16
CA VAL A 262 -25.06 -5.46 10.60
C VAL A 262 -23.59 -5.21 10.26
N SER A 263 -22.71 -5.96 10.92
CA SER A 263 -21.28 -5.70 10.90
C SER A 263 -20.57 -6.68 9.97
N ALA A 264 -19.69 -6.13 9.14
CA ALA A 264 -18.68 -6.85 8.37
C ALA A 264 -17.36 -6.08 8.58
N CYS A 265 -16.22 -6.77 8.57
CA CYS A 265 -14.92 -6.12 8.77
C CYS A 265 -13.91 -6.52 7.70
N GLY A 266 -12.95 -5.64 7.39
CA GLY A 266 -11.89 -5.92 6.41
C GLY A 266 -11.07 -7.17 6.75
N HIS A 267 -11.00 -7.53 8.03
CA HIS A 267 -10.41 -8.79 8.51
C HIS A 267 -10.99 -10.02 7.82
N GLU A 268 -12.29 -10.02 7.51
CA GLU A 268 -13.00 -11.11 6.83
C GLU A 268 -12.53 -11.26 5.37
N LEU A 269 -12.10 -10.18 4.71
CA LEU A 269 -11.47 -10.25 3.39
C LEU A 269 -10.10 -10.95 3.45
N GLY A 270 -9.35 -10.70 4.52
CA GLY A 270 -8.09 -11.38 4.82
C GLY A 270 -8.24 -12.81 5.31
N SER A 271 -9.47 -13.24 5.60
CA SER A 271 -9.79 -14.54 6.17
C SER A 271 -10.32 -15.53 5.12
N ASP A 272 -10.45 -16.80 5.51
CA ASP A 272 -11.06 -17.82 4.66
C ASP A 272 -12.60 -17.85 4.68
N ILE A 273 -13.22 -16.89 5.37
CA ILE A 273 -14.68 -16.75 5.43
C ILE A 273 -15.29 -16.36 4.08
N LEU A 274 -14.59 -15.54 3.29
CA LEU A 274 -15.03 -15.09 1.96
C LEU A 274 -14.29 -15.78 0.81
N PHE A 275 -12.98 -15.99 0.95
CA PHE A 275 -12.13 -16.52 -0.11
C PHE A 275 -11.42 -17.79 0.33
N GLY A 276 -11.18 -18.79 -0.53
CA GLY A 276 -10.41 -19.99 -0.11
C GLY A 276 -8.90 -19.74 -0.03
N LYS A 277 -8.39 -18.85 -0.90
CA LYS A 277 -6.98 -18.48 -1.02
C LYS A 277 -6.88 -16.98 -1.29
N ARG A 278 -5.91 -16.32 -0.66
CA ARG A 278 -5.64 -14.89 -0.79
C ARG A 278 -4.15 -14.71 -1.09
N ILE A 279 -3.84 -13.75 -1.97
CA ILE A 279 -2.48 -13.38 -2.33
C ILE A 279 -2.49 -11.86 -2.41
N GLY A 280 -1.55 -11.22 -1.73
CA GLY A 280 -1.39 -9.77 -1.72
C GLY A 280 0.08 -9.41 -1.69
N PHE A 281 0.37 -8.14 -1.93
CA PHE A 281 1.69 -7.55 -1.72
C PHE A 281 1.51 -6.34 -0.80
N SER A 282 2.52 -6.05 0.02
CA SER A 282 2.55 -4.84 0.82
C SER A 282 3.65 -3.92 0.30
N GLY A 283 3.32 -2.66 0.06
CA GLY A 283 4.30 -1.62 -0.25
C GLY A 283 5.02 -1.08 0.99
N THR A 284 4.62 -1.50 2.19
CA THR A 284 5.13 -0.96 3.45
C THR A 284 5.48 -2.04 4.47
N PRO A 285 6.50 -1.81 5.33
CA PRO A 285 7.06 -2.83 6.22
C PRO A 285 6.21 -3.07 7.48
N SER A 286 4.88 -3.23 7.33
CA SER A 286 3.99 -3.59 8.42
C SER A 286 3.68 -5.09 8.38
N ASN A 287 3.84 -5.75 9.53
CA ASN A 287 3.45 -7.15 9.73
C ASN A 287 2.13 -7.29 10.48
N LEU A 288 1.37 -6.19 10.61
CA LEU A 288 0.06 -6.21 11.21
C LEU A 288 -0.97 -6.71 10.19
N LEU A 289 -1.07 -8.03 10.06
CA LEU A 289 -1.98 -8.70 9.14
C LEU A 289 -2.87 -9.70 9.87
N PRO A 290 -4.08 -9.97 9.35
CA PRO A 290 -4.85 -11.14 9.69
C PRO A 290 -3.99 -12.41 9.67
N VAL A 291 -4.13 -13.26 10.69
CA VAL A 291 -3.41 -14.52 10.85
C VAL A 291 -3.58 -15.41 9.61
N ASP A 292 -4.74 -15.36 8.96
CA ASP A 292 -5.07 -16.10 7.74
C ASP A 292 -4.30 -15.63 6.48
N LEU A 293 -3.69 -14.44 6.50
CA LEU A 293 -2.83 -13.94 5.42
C LEU A 293 -1.36 -14.36 5.60
N GLY A 294 -0.97 -14.82 6.78
CA GLY A 294 0.41 -15.18 7.07
C GLY A 294 1.32 -13.96 7.24
N THR A 295 2.60 -14.10 6.89
CA THR A 295 3.61 -13.06 7.04
C THR A 295 4.03 -12.46 5.70
N CYS A 296 4.29 -11.16 5.68
CA CYS A 296 4.93 -10.50 4.54
C CYS A 296 6.32 -11.08 4.28
N GLN A 297 6.64 -11.28 3.01
CA GLN A 297 7.99 -11.60 2.56
C GLN A 297 8.61 -10.36 1.92
N TYR A 298 9.64 -9.81 2.54
CA TYR A 298 10.30 -8.60 2.08
C TYR A 298 11.54 -8.92 1.24
N GLU A 299 11.82 -8.08 0.25
CA GLU A 299 13.07 -8.11 -0.49
C GLU A 299 14.24 -7.80 0.46
N PRO A 300 15.29 -8.64 0.52
CA PRO A 300 16.43 -8.40 1.39
C PRO A 300 17.07 -7.02 1.14
N ARG A 301 17.41 -6.32 2.23
CA ARG A 301 18.08 -4.99 2.28
C ARG A 301 17.22 -3.76 1.98
N SER A 302 15.97 -3.91 1.54
CA SER A 302 15.15 -2.76 1.13
C SER A 302 14.93 -1.73 2.25
N ASP A 303 14.47 -2.17 3.43
CA ASP A 303 14.27 -1.27 4.59
C ASP A 303 15.59 -0.69 5.11
N GLY A 304 16.63 -1.52 5.17
CA GLY A 304 17.96 -1.10 5.61
C GLY A 304 18.54 0.01 4.73
N ARG A 305 18.26 -0.02 3.42
CA ARG A 305 18.68 1.02 2.47
C ARG A 305 17.94 2.33 2.71
N ILE A 306 16.63 2.28 2.96
CA ILE A 306 15.82 3.47 3.28
C ILE A 306 16.35 4.13 4.55
N VAL A 307 16.51 3.36 5.63
CA VAL A 307 17.04 3.86 6.89
C VAL A 307 18.44 4.45 6.69
N HIS A 308 19.32 3.75 5.98
CA HIS A 308 20.69 4.23 5.74
C HIS A 308 20.73 5.57 4.99
N VAL A 309 19.92 5.73 3.94
CA VAL A 309 19.86 6.99 3.17
C VAL A 309 19.35 8.13 4.04
N LEU A 310 18.26 7.90 4.77
CA LEU A 310 17.59 8.94 5.55
C LEU A 310 18.33 9.34 6.83
N THR A 311 19.25 8.49 7.31
CA THR A 311 20.11 8.75 8.48
C THR A 311 21.52 9.22 8.11
N SER A 312 21.84 9.30 6.81
CA SER A 312 23.16 9.74 6.36
C SER A 312 23.30 11.26 6.47
N PRO A 313 24.34 11.78 7.15
CA PRO A 313 24.58 13.23 7.26
C PRO A 313 24.99 13.88 5.91
N GLN A 314 25.32 13.09 4.90
CA GLN A 314 25.58 13.57 3.53
C GLN A 314 24.28 13.88 2.78
N VAL A 315 23.16 13.31 3.23
CA VAL A 315 21.85 13.38 2.56
C VAL A 315 20.87 14.20 3.39
N THR A 316 20.89 14.01 4.71
CA THR A 316 19.95 14.59 5.66
C THR A 316 20.69 15.53 6.61
N SER A 317 20.10 16.70 6.83
CA SER A 317 20.49 17.64 7.88
C SER A 317 19.24 18.13 8.61
N ALA A 318 19.36 18.81 9.74
CA ALA A 318 18.20 19.38 10.44
C ALA A 318 18.44 20.84 10.82
N SER A 319 17.35 21.59 10.97
CA SER A 319 17.36 22.96 11.46
C SER A 319 16.17 23.19 12.38
N LYS A 320 16.39 23.96 13.45
CA LYS A 320 15.36 24.35 14.41
C LYS A 320 14.81 25.74 14.07
N LYS A 321 13.49 25.91 14.17
CA LYS A 321 12.83 27.19 13.98
C LYS A 321 12.11 27.67 15.25
N GLU A 322 12.80 28.45 16.08
CA GLU A 322 12.27 28.93 17.38
C GLU A 322 10.93 29.67 17.27
N GLU A 323 10.95 30.90 16.71
CA GLU A 323 9.72 31.69 16.52
C GLU A 323 9.15 31.44 15.12
N TRP A 324 8.07 30.66 15.06
CA TRP A 324 7.51 30.21 13.79
C TRP A 324 6.02 30.56 13.62
N THR A 325 5.68 30.82 12.37
CA THR A 325 4.33 30.90 11.80
C THR A 325 4.44 30.32 10.39
N ALA A 326 3.33 29.86 9.79
CA ALA A 326 3.35 29.37 8.40
C ALA A 326 4.03 30.38 7.44
N ARG A 327 3.72 31.67 7.57
CA ARG A 327 4.30 32.73 6.72
C ARG A 327 5.78 33.02 6.98
N SER A 328 6.23 32.98 8.23
CA SER A 328 7.66 33.16 8.52
C SER A 328 8.46 31.95 8.04
N LEU A 329 7.93 30.74 8.20
CA LEU A 329 8.54 29.51 7.75
C LEU A 329 8.71 29.49 6.22
N LEU A 330 7.64 29.79 5.45
CA LEU A 330 7.71 29.92 3.98
C LEU A 330 8.73 30.99 3.53
N ARG A 331 8.74 32.15 4.18
CA ARG A 331 9.65 33.24 3.84
C ARG A 331 11.10 32.84 4.06
N ASP A 332 11.39 32.21 5.19
CA ASP A 332 12.76 31.87 5.57
C ASP A 332 13.30 30.74 4.68
N MET A 333 12.46 29.78 4.28
CA MET A 333 12.79 28.75 3.29
C MET A 333 13.04 29.34 1.89
N ALA A 334 12.21 30.29 1.46
CA ALA A 334 12.35 30.95 0.16
C ALA A 334 13.64 31.78 0.06
N ARG A 335 14.14 32.29 1.19
CA ARG A 335 15.34 33.13 1.32
C ARG A 335 16.53 32.39 1.93
N ALA A 336 16.56 31.07 1.84
CA ALA A 336 17.64 30.29 2.41
C ALA A 336 18.85 30.25 1.47
N GLU A 337 20.04 30.28 2.05
CA GLU A 337 21.31 30.11 1.35
C GLU A 337 22.05 28.88 1.92
N PRO A 338 22.34 27.85 1.09
CA PRO A 338 22.00 27.74 -0.33
C PRO A 338 20.48 27.61 -0.57
N THR A 339 20.03 27.92 -1.78
CA THR A 339 18.60 27.91 -2.15
C THR A 339 17.98 26.52 -2.12
N PHE A 340 16.73 26.43 -1.68
CA PHE A 340 15.89 25.23 -1.77
C PHE A 340 15.09 25.20 -3.09
N HIS A 341 14.78 23.99 -3.54
CA HIS A 341 14.02 23.73 -4.75
C HIS A 341 12.66 23.10 -4.45
N ALA A 342 12.48 22.57 -3.25
CA ALA A 342 11.19 22.03 -2.82
C ALA A 342 10.94 22.25 -1.33
N LEU A 343 9.66 22.37 -0.98
CA LEU A 343 9.13 22.25 0.36
C LEU A 343 8.18 21.06 0.38
N ILE A 344 8.41 20.14 1.31
CA ILE A 344 7.64 18.93 1.53
C ILE A 344 7.01 19.07 2.92
N ASP A 345 5.74 19.47 2.97
CA ASP A 345 5.05 19.77 4.22
C ASP A 345 4.40 18.53 4.85
N THR A 346 5.18 17.46 5.06
CA THR A 346 4.71 16.23 5.73
C THR A 346 4.20 16.49 7.15
N GLY A 347 4.77 17.49 7.84
CA GLY A 347 4.40 17.84 9.21
C GLY A 347 3.17 18.76 9.33
N ALA A 348 2.50 19.09 8.21
CA ALA A 348 1.32 19.95 8.16
C ALA A 348 1.51 21.33 8.83
N LEU A 349 2.70 21.93 8.72
CA LEU A 349 3.04 23.18 9.39
C LEU A 349 2.50 24.41 8.65
N ILE A 350 2.28 24.32 7.34
CA ILE A 350 1.78 25.43 6.53
C ILE A 350 0.26 25.51 6.60
N THR A 351 -0.33 25.86 7.74
CA THR A 351 -1.81 25.91 7.89
C THR A 351 -2.42 27.27 7.47
N GLY A 352 -3.68 27.27 7.04
CA GLY A 352 -4.47 28.49 6.81
C GLY A 352 -4.16 29.23 5.51
N MET A 353 -3.56 28.54 4.54
CA MET A 353 -3.32 29.03 3.17
C MET A 353 -3.58 27.87 2.22
N ASP A 354 -4.31 28.09 1.12
CA ASP A 354 -4.40 27.06 0.09
C ASP A 354 -3.10 26.95 -0.73
N ASN A 355 -2.99 25.89 -1.53
CA ASN A 355 -1.74 25.59 -2.25
C ASN A 355 -1.36 26.67 -3.27
N GLU A 356 -2.33 27.35 -3.88
CA GLU A 356 -2.06 28.48 -4.78
C GLU A 356 -1.58 29.71 -3.98
N GLU A 357 -2.20 29.99 -2.83
CA GLU A 357 -1.77 31.06 -1.93
C GLU A 357 -0.35 30.84 -1.43
N VAL A 358 0.02 29.60 -1.11
CA VAL A 358 1.40 29.22 -0.76
C VAL A 358 2.34 29.45 -1.93
N ALA A 359 1.98 28.97 -3.13
CA ALA A 359 2.78 29.16 -4.34
C ALA A 359 3.02 30.65 -4.64
N ARG A 360 1.98 31.48 -4.52
CA ARG A 360 2.04 32.93 -4.72
C ARG A 360 2.93 33.59 -3.67
N TYR A 361 2.81 33.19 -2.40
CA TYR A 361 3.63 33.76 -1.33
C TYR A 361 5.11 33.37 -1.45
N LEU A 362 5.40 32.12 -1.80
CA LEU A 362 6.76 31.64 -2.08
C LEU A 362 7.38 32.41 -3.25
N LEU A 363 6.64 32.56 -4.36
CA LEU A 363 7.15 33.24 -5.56
C LEU A 363 7.54 34.71 -5.30
N LEU A 364 6.86 35.39 -4.37
CA LEU A 364 7.20 36.74 -3.93
C LEU A 364 8.54 36.83 -3.18
N HIS A 365 8.98 35.75 -2.53
CA HIS A 365 10.16 35.74 -1.68
C HIS A 365 11.34 34.95 -2.26
N LEU A 366 11.08 34.06 -3.23
CA LEU A 366 12.09 33.29 -3.95
C LEU A 366 12.95 34.19 -4.85
N PRO A 367 14.22 33.82 -5.09
CA PRO A 367 15.11 34.55 -6.00
C PRO A 367 14.50 34.78 -7.39
N GLU A 368 14.86 35.90 -8.02
CA GLU A 368 14.29 36.29 -9.33
C GLU A 368 14.52 35.24 -10.44
N TRP A 369 15.61 34.48 -10.35
CA TRP A 369 15.92 33.41 -11.32
C TRP A 369 15.00 32.18 -11.21
N MET A 370 14.23 32.04 -10.13
CA MET A 370 13.15 31.05 -10.01
C MET A 370 11.93 31.57 -10.77
N GLU A 371 11.64 30.99 -11.93
CA GLU A 371 10.64 31.45 -12.89
C GLU A 371 9.21 30.98 -12.56
N GLY A 372 9.04 30.02 -11.64
CA GLY A 372 7.72 29.58 -11.20
C GLY A 372 7.71 28.66 -9.96
N VAL A 373 6.51 28.48 -9.39
CA VAL A 373 6.26 27.57 -8.27
C VAL A 373 5.23 26.51 -8.66
N VAL A 374 5.61 25.25 -8.54
CA VAL A 374 4.76 24.08 -8.76
C VAL A 374 3.95 23.78 -7.50
N TYR A 375 2.67 23.50 -7.67
CA TYR A 375 1.73 23.12 -6.61
C TYR A 375 0.62 22.24 -7.17
N LEU A 376 -0.17 21.62 -6.30
CA LEU A 376 -1.35 20.84 -6.68
C LEU A 376 -2.61 21.65 -6.37
N ASP A 377 -3.50 21.75 -7.36
CA ASP A 377 -4.78 22.44 -7.17
C ASP A 377 -5.83 21.54 -6.50
N ARG A 378 -7.05 22.05 -6.28
CA ARG A 378 -8.13 21.30 -5.61
C ARG A 378 -8.72 20.16 -6.44
N GLN A 379 -8.21 19.94 -7.65
CA GLN A 379 -8.56 18.81 -8.50
C GLN A 379 -7.35 17.87 -8.67
N ASP A 380 -6.37 17.98 -7.77
CA ASP A 380 -5.14 17.20 -7.71
C ASP A 380 -4.30 17.30 -8.98
N ARG A 381 -4.47 18.39 -9.75
CA ARG A 381 -3.72 18.62 -10.98
C ARG A 381 -2.40 19.30 -10.66
N GLN A 382 -1.33 18.83 -11.31
CA GLN A 382 -0.02 19.47 -11.24
C GLN A 382 -0.05 20.81 -11.97
N MET A 383 0.03 21.90 -11.21
CA MET A 383 -0.01 23.27 -11.72
C MET A 383 1.32 23.97 -11.46
N ILE A 384 1.65 24.98 -12.26
CA ILE A 384 2.77 25.89 -12.02
C ILE A 384 2.33 27.34 -12.15
N LEU A 385 2.56 28.11 -11.08
CA LEU A 385 2.38 29.56 -11.06
C LEU A 385 3.61 30.22 -11.68
N LEU A 386 3.41 30.92 -12.79
CA LEU A 386 4.48 31.59 -13.55
C LEU A 386 4.74 33.01 -13.01
N ARG A 387 6.02 33.38 -12.84
CA ARG A 387 6.42 34.71 -12.38
C ARG A 387 5.98 35.83 -13.32
N ASP A 388 6.30 35.69 -14.61
CA ASP A 388 6.12 36.78 -15.58
C ASP A 388 4.65 37.11 -15.85
N SER A 389 3.78 36.11 -15.83
CA SER A 389 2.35 36.29 -16.15
C SER A 389 1.46 36.38 -14.92
N GLY A 390 1.91 35.89 -13.76
CA GLY A 390 1.09 35.72 -12.55
C GLY A 390 -0.05 34.71 -12.69
N ARG A 391 -0.02 33.88 -13.76
CA ARG A 391 -1.04 32.85 -14.06
C ARG A 391 -0.51 31.46 -13.77
N SER A 392 -1.43 30.57 -13.40
CA SER A 392 -1.17 29.14 -13.26
C SER A 392 -1.50 28.38 -14.55
N VAL A 393 -0.63 27.45 -14.94
CA VAL A 393 -0.83 26.55 -16.09
C VAL A 393 -0.54 25.11 -15.69
N ASN A 394 -1.00 24.14 -16.49
CA ASN A 394 -0.69 22.74 -16.24
C ASN A 394 0.83 22.50 -16.38
N LEU A 395 1.42 21.78 -15.42
CA LEU A 395 2.86 21.53 -15.35
C LEU A 395 3.38 20.84 -16.61
N ALA A 396 2.62 19.90 -17.19
CA ALA A 396 3.01 19.16 -18.38
C ALA A 396 3.09 20.04 -19.64
N GLN A 397 2.40 21.18 -19.64
CA GLN A 397 2.42 22.17 -20.72
C GLN A 397 3.48 23.26 -20.51
N CYS A 398 4.20 23.22 -19.40
CA CYS A 398 5.17 24.23 -19.03
C CYS A 398 6.60 23.82 -19.43
N GLY A 399 7.29 24.69 -20.17
CA GLY A 399 8.68 24.49 -20.61
C GLY A 399 9.75 24.89 -19.59
N ILE A 400 9.39 25.32 -18.38
CA ILE A 400 10.35 25.73 -17.35
C ILE A 400 11.11 24.50 -16.84
N SER A 401 12.45 24.57 -16.94
CA SER A 401 13.35 23.53 -16.43
C SER A 401 13.17 23.29 -14.93
N PRO A 402 13.27 22.04 -14.43
CA PRO A 402 13.24 21.74 -12.99
C PRO A 402 14.25 22.53 -12.15
N ALA A 403 15.35 22.99 -12.75
CA ALA A 403 16.36 23.79 -12.07
C ALA A 403 15.94 25.26 -11.82
N LYS A 404 14.88 25.74 -12.47
CA LYS A 404 14.40 27.13 -12.39
C LYS A 404 13.03 27.27 -11.73
N ARG A 405 12.57 26.23 -11.05
CA ARG A 405 11.26 26.21 -10.39
C ARG A 405 11.39 25.69 -8.97
N PHE A 406 10.49 26.13 -8.11
CA PHE A 406 10.31 25.61 -6.77
C PHE A 406 9.08 24.68 -6.74
N THR A 407 9.09 23.61 -5.96
CA THR A 407 7.94 22.70 -5.82
C THR A 407 7.42 22.71 -4.39
N PHE A 408 6.13 22.94 -4.21
CA PHE A 408 5.46 22.77 -2.93
C PHE A 408 4.63 21.49 -2.95
N TYR A 409 4.97 20.55 -2.06
CA TYR A 409 4.15 19.41 -1.70
C TYR A 409 3.49 19.74 -0.36
N ASP A 410 2.17 19.78 -0.31
CA ASP A 410 1.44 19.80 0.95
C ASP A 410 1.44 18.40 1.58
N GLN A 411 0.79 18.25 2.73
CA GLN A 411 0.79 16.99 3.49
C GLN A 411 0.18 15.82 2.69
N VAL A 412 -1.03 16.01 2.14
CA VAL A 412 -1.78 14.94 1.46
C VAL A 412 -1.05 14.49 0.21
N HIS A 413 -0.49 15.43 -0.56
CA HIS A 413 0.18 15.09 -1.81
C HIS A 413 1.67 14.73 -1.66
N THR A 414 2.06 14.22 -0.49
CA THR A 414 3.38 13.59 -0.29
C THR A 414 3.40 12.11 -0.68
N THR A 415 2.23 11.51 -0.91
CA THR A 415 2.00 10.17 -1.48
C THR A 415 1.47 10.31 -2.93
N GLY A 416 1.53 9.24 -3.73
CA GLY A 416 1.08 9.28 -5.15
C GLY A 416 1.98 10.08 -6.11
N MET A 417 2.11 11.40 -5.95
CA MET A 417 2.58 12.35 -6.97
C MET A 417 4.06 12.26 -7.36
N ASP A 418 4.37 12.08 -8.66
CA ASP A 418 5.73 12.13 -9.21
C ASP A 418 6.02 13.45 -9.97
N ILE A 419 6.68 14.39 -9.28
CA ILE A 419 7.13 15.67 -9.87
C ILE A 419 8.65 15.66 -9.98
N LYS A 420 9.17 15.72 -11.22
CA LYS A 420 10.61 15.72 -11.48
C LYS A 420 11.32 16.94 -10.88
N GLN A 421 12.37 16.68 -10.12
CA GLN A 421 13.23 17.67 -9.50
C GLN A 421 14.61 17.75 -10.19
N ALA A 422 15.34 18.85 -9.98
CA ALA A 422 16.70 18.98 -10.49
C ALA A 422 17.65 17.93 -9.86
N PRO A 423 18.72 17.46 -10.55
CA PRO A 423 19.59 16.40 -10.05
C PRO A 423 20.31 16.70 -8.71
N SER A 424 20.56 17.99 -8.43
CA SER A 424 21.18 18.48 -7.18
C SER A 424 20.18 19.26 -6.32
N ALA A 425 18.88 19.02 -6.52
CA ALA A 425 17.84 19.74 -5.80
C ALA A 425 17.92 19.48 -4.30
N ARG A 426 17.71 20.55 -3.53
CA ARG A 426 17.64 20.53 -2.07
C ARG A 426 16.21 20.77 -1.65
N ALA A 427 15.66 19.92 -0.78
CA ALA A 427 14.32 20.09 -0.25
C ALA A 427 14.33 20.37 1.25
N VAL A 428 13.32 21.09 1.71
CA VAL A 428 13.00 21.15 3.14
C VAL A 428 11.83 20.23 3.41
N LEU A 429 11.93 19.43 4.48
CA LEU A 429 10.89 18.50 4.91
C LEU A 429 10.46 18.88 6.34
N THR A 430 9.17 19.14 6.55
CA THR A 430 8.65 19.52 7.88
C THR A 430 8.32 18.27 8.70
N ILE A 431 8.63 18.30 10.00
CA ILE A 431 8.30 17.20 10.91
C ILE A 431 7.15 17.63 11.83
N GLY A 432 6.12 16.79 11.90
CA GLY A 432 4.93 16.95 12.72
C GLY A 432 4.91 16.02 13.92
N LYS A 433 4.04 16.33 14.89
CA LYS A 433 3.97 15.63 16.18
C LYS A 433 3.40 14.20 16.10
N ASP A 434 2.55 13.95 15.10
CA ASP A 434 1.81 12.70 14.90
C ASP A 434 2.38 11.88 13.73
N MET A 435 3.45 12.35 13.10
CA MET A 435 4.10 11.63 12.00
C MET A 435 4.73 10.33 12.47
N THR A 436 4.78 9.39 11.53
CA THR A 436 5.47 8.12 11.63
C THR A 436 6.69 8.05 10.71
N PHE A 437 7.49 6.98 10.85
CA PHE A 437 8.65 6.80 9.98
C PHE A 437 8.23 6.59 8.51
N ARG A 438 7.04 6.03 8.28
CA ARG A 438 6.44 5.84 6.95
C ARG A 438 6.25 7.18 6.24
N ASP A 439 5.59 8.13 6.90
CA ASP A 439 5.27 9.46 6.34
C ASP A 439 6.54 10.23 6.03
N TYR A 440 7.53 10.16 6.94
CA TYR A 440 8.85 10.75 6.72
C TYR A 440 9.55 10.16 5.49
N ALA A 441 9.56 8.83 5.36
CA ALA A 441 10.18 8.16 4.22
C ALA A 441 9.45 8.50 2.91
N GLN A 442 8.13 8.39 2.87
CA GLN A 442 7.34 8.69 1.66
C GLN A 442 7.51 10.15 1.20
N GLY A 443 7.47 11.09 2.15
CA GLY A 443 7.75 12.50 1.91
C GLY A 443 9.17 12.73 1.38
N ALA A 444 10.19 12.19 2.06
CA ALA A 444 11.59 12.34 1.63
C ALA A 444 11.83 11.80 0.22
N TYR A 445 11.21 10.67 -0.13
CA TYR A 445 11.33 10.04 -1.44
C TYR A 445 10.48 10.71 -2.55
N ARG A 446 9.79 11.84 -2.29
CA ARG A 446 9.38 12.77 -3.36
C ARG A 446 10.60 13.33 -4.10
N MET A 447 11.72 13.43 -3.39
CA MET A 447 13.05 13.63 -3.98
C MET A 447 13.58 12.29 -4.52
N ARG A 448 13.10 11.85 -5.68
CA ARG A 448 13.48 10.55 -6.29
C ARG A 448 15.00 10.33 -6.47
N GLY A 449 15.78 11.42 -6.48
CA GLY A 449 17.24 11.42 -6.55
C GLY A 449 17.93 11.55 -5.19
N ILE A 450 17.23 11.38 -4.07
CA ILE A 450 17.80 11.41 -2.71
C ILE A 450 18.90 10.35 -2.57
N GLY A 451 20.06 10.73 -2.01
CA GLY A 451 21.25 9.87 -1.98
C GLY A 451 21.98 9.71 -3.32
N LYS A 452 21.47 10.31 -4.41
CA LYS A 452 22.09 10.37 -5.75
C LYS A 452 22.35 11.81 -6.21
N GLY A 453 22.53 12.73 -5.26
CA GLY A 453 22.81 14.15 -5.48
C GLY A 453 21.76 15.10 -4.90
N GLN A 454 20.52 14.63 -4.70
CA GLN A 454 19.50 15.40 -3.98
C GLN A 454 19.64 15.18 -2.47
N THR A 455 19.31 16.20 -1.69
CA THR A 455 19.43 16.20 -0.23
C THR A 455 18.18 16.80 0.42
N ILE A 456 17.95 16.45 1.68
CA ILE A 456 16.85 16.97 2.48
C ILE A 456 17.38 17.71 3.72
N GLN A 457 16.68 18.77 4.11
CA GLN A 457 16.85 19.41 5.41
C GLN A 457 15.55 19.29 6.19
N LEU A 458 15.62 18.71 7.38
CA LEU A 458 14.50 18.61 8.31
C LEU A 458 14.26 19.97 8.97
N CYS A 459 13.00 20.40 9.00
CA CYS A 459 12.57 21.58 9.71
C CYS A 459 11.84 21.17 10.98
N LEU A 460 12.46 21.42 12.13
CA LEU A 460 11.94 21.11 13.45
C LEU A 460 11.40 22.37 14.12
N ILE A 461 10.17 22.32 14.60
CA ILE A 461 9.63 23.33 15.52
C ILE A 461 10.04 22.99 16.96
N PRO A 462 10.10 23.98 17.88
CA PRO A 462 10.60 23.77 19.24
C PRO A 462 9.81 22.70 19.98
N GLU A 463 8.51 22.63 19.71
CA GLU A 463 7.64 21.68 20.36
C GLU A 463 7.92 20.23 19.94
N VAL A 464 8.19 19.98 18.66
CA VAL A 464 8.57 18.66 18.15
C VAL A 464 9.95 18.26 18.68
N GLN A 465 10.90 19.20 18.68
CA GLN A 465 12.23 18.94 19.23
C GLN A 465 12.18 18.58 20.73
N HIS A 466 11.41 19.33 21.52
CA HIS A 466 11.25 19.05 22.95
C HIS A 466 10.66 17.66 23.20
N ARG A 467 9.73 17.20 22.34
CA ARG A 467 9.18 15.85 22.43
C ARG A 467 10.23 14.78 22.11
N ILE A 468 11.02 14.96 21.06
CA ILE A 468 12.12 14.04 20.71
C ILE A 468 13.09 13.92 21.89
N GLU A 469 13.51 15.05 22.46
CA GLU A 469 14.44 15.08 23.60
C GLU A 469 13.85 14.40 24.84
N THR A 470 12.58 14.65 25.14
CA THR A 470 11.90 14.07 26.32
C THR A 470 11.69 12.56 26.18
N GLU A 471 11.22 12.11 25.01
CA GLU A 471 10.86 10.70 24.80
C GLU A 471 12.10 9.82 24.58
N LEU A 472 13.13 10.30 23.88
CA LEU A 472 14.39 9.56 23.72
C LEU A 472 15.33 9.71 24.92
N GLY A 473 15.27 10.83 25.64
CA GLY A 473 16.08 11.11 26.83
C GLY A 473 15.52 10.54 28.14
N GLY A 474 14.46 9.72 28.07
CA GLY A 474 13.83 9.07 29.23
C GLY A 474 14.69 7.98 29.89
N GLU A 475 14.06 6.99 30.54
CA GLU A 475 14.74 5.98 31.38
C GLU A 475 15.91 5.23 30.71
N HIS A 476 15.84 5.02 29.39
CA HIS A 476 16.87 4.32 28.62
C HIS A 476 17.89 5.25 27.95
N ASN A 477 17.66 6.57 27.97
CA ASN A 477 18.44 7.63 27.35
C ASN A 477 19.15 7.21 26.03
N ILE A 478 18.36 7.07 24.96
CA ILE A 478 18.83 6.70 23.63
C ILE A 478 19.08 7.93 22.72
N LEU A 479 18.97 9.14 23.28
CA LEU A 479 19.18 10.40 22.58
C LEU A 479 20.66 10.53 22.18
N THR A 480 20.92 10.75 20.90
CA THR A 480 22.28 10.85 20.37
C THR A 480 22.80 12.28 20.23
N GLY A 481 21.89 13.27 20.26
CA GLY A 481 22.18 14.67 19.96
C GLY A 481 22.35 14.95 18.47
N ARG A 482 22.11 13.94 17.62
CA ARG A 482 22.18 14.03 16.16
C ARG A 482 20.78 13.88 15.59
N SER A 483 20.21 14.98 15.10
CA SER A 483 18.84 15.00 14.61
C SER A 483 18.60 14.04 13.45
N GLU A 484 19.60 13.75 12.61
CA GLU A 484 19.52 12.77 11.53
C GLU A 484 19.33 11.33 12.02
N LEU A 485 19.61 11.04 13.30
CA LEU A 485 19.30 9.76 13.94
C LEU A 485 18.09 9.85 14.87
N ASP A 486 18.04 10.92 15.68
CA ASP A 486 17.04 11.08 16.72
C ASP A 486 15.63 11.25 16.13
N VAL A 487 15.49 11.97 15.00
CA VAL A 487 14.19 12.12 14.34
C VAL A 487 13.66 10.78 13.81
N PRO A 488 14.40 10.01 12.98
CA PRO A 488 13.98 8.65 12.59
C PRO A 488 13.66 7.73 13.76
N ALA A 489 14.48 7.73 14.82
CA ALA A 489 14.25 6.88 15.99
C ALA A 489 12.93 7.23 16.70
N TRP A 490 12.67 8.51 16.91
CA TRP A 490 11.42 8.98 17.51
C TRP A 490 10.20 8.66 16.62
N LEU A 491 10.31 8.84 15.31
CA LEU A 491 9.25 8.49 14.37
C LEU A 491 8.96 6.98 14.31
N LEU A 492 9.97 6.13 14.51
CA LEU A 492 9.79 4.67 14.65
C LEU A 492 9.05 4.32 15.95
N LEU A 493 9.35 5.01 17.06
CA LEU A 493 8.58 4.85 18.31
C LEU A 493 7.10 5.23 18.10
N ASN A 494 6.82 6.28 17.31
CA ASN A 494 5.45 6.63 16.94
C ASN A 494 4.79 5.52 16.11
N SER A 495 5.49 4.97 15.11
CA SER A 495 5.01 3.80 14.35
C SER A 495 4.64 2.63 15.26
N MET A 496 5.51 2.28 16.22
CA MET A 496 5.27 1.18 17.15
C MET A 496 4.05 1.42 18.05
N ARG A 497 3.86 2.66 18.55
CA ARG A 497 2.67 3.01 19.35
C ARG A 497 1.40 2.88 18.53
N MET A 498 1.41 3.37 17.29
CA MET A 498 0.26 3.30 16.39
C MET A 498 -0.11 1.85 16.05
N GLU A 499 0.88 1.03 15.66
CA GLU A 499 0.66 -0.39 15.38
C GLU A 499 0.19 -1.15 16.63
N SER A 500 0.62 -0.78 17.83
CA SER A 500 0.16 -1.40 19.08
C SER A 500 -1.34 -1.18 19.32
N ILE A 501 -1.87 0.00 18.97
CA ILE A 501 -3.30 0.31 19.10
C ILE A 501 -4.10 -0.50 18.07
N GLN A 502 -3.64 -0.53 16.81
CA GLN A 502 -4.26 -1.32 15.76
C GLN A 502 -4.24 -2.82 16.08
N PHE A 503 -3.16 -3.30 16.71
CA PHE A 503 -3.03 -4.69 17.18
C PHE A 503 -4.11 -5.09 18.20
N ILE A 504 -4.47 -4.19 19.12
CA ILE A 504 -5.56 -4.42 20.07
C ILE A 504 -6.86 -4.67 19.30
N GLN A 505 -7.25 -3.77 18.39
CA GLN A 505 -8.47 -3.91 17.58
C GLN A 505 -8.45 -5.19 16.75
N MET A 506 -7.34 -5.47 16.06
CA MET A 506 -7.19 -6.67 15.24
C MET A 506 -7.31 -7.95 16.09
N SER A 507 -6.81 -7.96 17.32
CA SER A 507 -6.96 -9.12 18.22
C SER A 507 -8.42 -9.42 18.56
N THR A 508 -9.25 -8.38 18.76
CA THR A 508 -10.70 -8.57 18.93
C THR A 508 -11.32 -9.12 17.64
N GLN A 509 -10.99 -8.53 16.48
CA GLN A 509 -11.50 -8.96 15.18
C GLN A 509 -11.10 -10.41 14.83
N GLU A 510 -9.88 -10.83 15.19
CA GLU A 510 -9.40 -12.21 15.03
C GLU A 510 -10.25 -13.21 15.80
N LEU A 511 -10.57 -12.90 17.06
CA LEU A 511 -11.44 -13.75 17.86
C LEU A 511 -12.85 -13.78 17.24
N HIS A 512 -13.39 -12.61 16.84
CA HIS A 512 -14.68 -12.53 16.13
C HIS A 512 -14.74 -13.39 14.87
N ASN A 513 -13.66 -13.44 14.11
CA ASN A 513 -13.55 -14.25 12.91
C ASN A 513 -13.66 -15.76 13.23
N VAL A 514 -13.15 -16.23 14.38
CA VAL A 514 -13.27 -17.65 14.80
C VAL A 514 -14.73 -18.09 14.86
N TRP A 515 -15.56 -17.40 15.65
CA TRP A 515 -16.96 -17.80 15.80
C TRP A 515 -17.84 -17.38 14.63
N ARG A 516 -17.51 -16.31 13.89
CA ARG A 516 -18.22 -15.96 12.65
C ARG A 516 -18.07 -17.04 11.57
N LYS A 517 -16.89 -17.65 11.42
CA LYS A 517 -16.69 -18.80 10.51
C LYS A 517 -17.62 -19.97 10.86
N ARG A 518 -17.68 -20.35 12.15
CA ARG A 518 -18.58 -21.41 12.62
C ARG A 518 -20.06 -21.06 12.41
N ALA A 519 -20.44 -19.83 12.72
CA ALA A 519 -21.80 -19.33 12.53
C ALA A 519 -22.20 -19.36 11.04
N LEU A 520 -21.35 -18.84 10.16
CA LEU A 520 -21.60 -18.84 8.72
C LEU A 520 -21.66 -20.25 8.15
N GLY A 521 -20.72 -21.12 8.52
CA GLY A 521 -20.71 -22.53 8.10
C GLY A 521 -21.98 -23.26 8.51
N THR A 522 -22.50 -23.00 9.70
CA THR A 522 -23.81 -23.52 10.15
C THR A 522 -24.95 -23.01 9.26
N LEU A 523 -25.01 -21.69 9.02
CA LEU A 523 -26.07 -21.08 8.21
C LEU A 523 -26.03 -21.57 6.76
N LEU A 524 -24.84 -21.74 6.17
CA LEU A 524 -24.67 -22.29 4.82
C LEU A 524 -25.06 -23.77 4.75
N SER A 525 -24.63 -24.58 5.71
CA SER A 525 -25.00 -26.01 5.78
C SER A 525 -26.52 -26.18 5.88
N GLU A 526 -27.18 -25.34 6.66
CA GLU A 526 -28.64 -25.32 6.79
C GLU A 526 -29.33 -24.94 5.47
N VAL A 527 -28.80 -23.94 4.76
CA VAL A 527 -29.32 -23.53 3.44
C VAL A 527 -29.14 -24.63 2.41
N GLU A 528 -28.00 -25.32 2.39
CA GLU A 528 -27.74 -26.45 1.50
C GLU A 528 -28.71 -27.60 1.76
N GLN A 529 -28.91 -27.98 3.04
CA GLN A 529 -29.86 -29.02 3.42
C GLN A 529 -31.29 -28.70 2.97
N ASN A 530 -31.74 -27.46 3.14
CA ASN A 530 -33.05 -27.03 2.65
C ASN A 530 -33.13 -26.88 1.14
N GLY A 531 -32.02 -26.60 0.46
CA GLY A 531 -31.94 -26.53 -1.00
C GLY A 531 -32.12 -27.88 -1.70
N LEU A 532 -31.95 -28.99 -0.96
CA LEU A 532 -32.25 -30.35 -1.43
C LEU A 532 -33.75 -30.67 -1.41
N ILE A 533 -34.57 -29.84 -0.75
CA ILE A 533 -36.03 -29.99 -0.70
C ILE A 533 -36.63 -29.58 -2.05
N THR A 534 -37.46 -30.45 -2.64
CA THR A 534 -38.12 -30.18 -3.93
C THR A 534 -39.63 -30.18 -3.77
N PRO A 535 -40.36 -29.09 -4.11
CA PRO A 535 -39.86 -27.82 -4.66
C PRO A 535 -39.09 -26.97 -3.62
N PRO A 536 -38.19 -26.07 -4.06
CA PRO A 536 -37.41 -25.23 -3.15
C PRO A 536 -38.33 -24.28 -2.38
N PRO A 537 -38.02 -23.99 -1.10
CA PRO A 537 -38.84 -23.13 -0.25
C PRO A 537 -38.91 -21.70 -0.76
N SER A 538 -40.08 -21.10 -0.68
CA SER A 538 -40.34 -19.69 -0.98
C SER A 538 -39.55 -18.74 -0.07
N SER A 539 -39.41 -17.47 -0.47
CA SER A 539 -38.76 -16.45 0.37
C SER A 539 -39.43 -16.28 1.74
N SER A 540 -40.76 -16.42 1.81
CA SER A 540 -41.52 -16.34 3.06
C SER A 540 -41.25 -17.55 3.98
N GLU A 541 -41.14 -18.76 3.42
CA GLU A 541 -40.79 -19.98 4.16
C GLU A 541 -39.34 -19.91 4.68
N ARG A 542 -38.42 -19.35 3.89
CA ARG A 542 -37.04 -19.09 4.31
C ARG A 542 -36.94 -18.11 5.48
N LEU A 543 -37.87 -17.17 5.64
CA LEU A 543 -37.90 -16.27 6.80
C LEU A 543 -38.51 -16.94 8.05
N ARG A 544 -39.49 -17.84 7.85
CA ARG A 544 -40.16 -18.55 8.95
C ARG A 544 -39.22 -19.44 9.75
N ARG A 545 -38.13 -19.96 9.15
CA ARG A 545 -37.15 -20.82 9.84
C ARG A 545 -36.49 -20.21 11.10
N PHE A 546 -36.57 -18.89 11.29
CA PHE A 546 -36.04 -18.23 12.50
C PHE A 546 -37.12 -17.95 13.56
N VAL A 547 -38.38 -18.26 13.28
CA VAL A 547 -39.56 -17.87 14.07
C VAL A 547 -40.64 -18.96 14.16
N ASP A 548 -40.50 -20.07 13.43
CA ASP A 548 -41.48 -21.15 13.37
C ASP A 548 -41.54 -21.92 14.70
N PRO A 549 -42.68 -21.87 15.44
CA PRO A 549 -42.84 -22.59 16.70
C PRO A 549 -42.76 -24.12 16.56
N ALA A 550 -42.90 -24.67 15.35
CA ALA A 550 -42.84 -26.11 15.10
C ALA A 550 -41.41 -26.66 15.04
N SER A 551 -40.39 -25.80 14.91
CA SER A 551 -38.99 -26.22 14.91
C SER A 551 -38.47 -26.47 16.34
N PRO A 552 -37.53 -27.42 16.56
CA PRO A 552 -36.95 -27.66 17.87
C PRO A 552 -36.38 -26.35 18.48
N PRO A 553 -36.72 -26.00 19.74
CA PRO A 553 -36.29 -24.75 20.37
C PRO A 553 -34.78 -24.52 20.32
N ASP A 554 -34.00 -25.58 20.49
CA ASP A 554 -32.53 -25.53 20.51
C ASP A 554 -31.95 -25.16 19.14
N VAL A 555 -32.55 -25.65 18.05
CA VAL A 555 -32.13 -25.33 16.67
C VAL A 555 -32.45 -23.87 16.35
N LEU A 556 -33.65 -23.40 16.71
CA LEU A 556 -34.03 -22.00 16.53
C LEU A 556 -33.12 -21.06 17.32
N GLN A 557 -32.82 -21.41 18.57
CA GLN A 557 -31.94 -20.63 19.44
C GLN A 557 -30.51 -20.60 18.88
N TRP A 558 -30.00 -21.72 18.40
CA TRP A 558 -28.69 -21.80 17.76
C TRP A 558 -28.60 -20.95 16.49
N LEU A 559 -29.56 -21.06 15.58
CA LEU A 559 -29.59 -20.26 14.34
C LEU A 559 -29.69 -18.75 14.64
N ARG A 560 -30.49 -18.36 15.65
CA ARG A 560 -30.56 -16.97 16.11
C ARG A 560 -29.23 -16.49 16.68
N ARG A 561 -28.53 -17.32 17.46
CA ARG A 561 -27.17 -17.00 17.94
C ARG A 561 -26.18 -16.85 16.79
N CYS A 562 -26.25 -17.72 15.77
CA CYS A 562 -25.42 -17.59 14.56
C CYS A 562 -25.66 -16.26 13.84
N VAL A 563 -26.93 -15.85 13.66
CA VAL A 563 -27.26 -14.54 13.06
C VAL A 563 -26.79 -13.38 13.94
N ASN A 564 -26.86 -13.52 15.26
CA ASN A 564 -26.41 -12.47 16.18
C ASN A 564 -24.90 -12.23 16.13
N GLN A 565 -24.07 -13.17 15.66
CA GLN A 565 -22.63 -12.94 15.49
C GLN A 565 -22.28 -11.87 14.44
N PHE A 566 -23.24 -11.54 13.57
CA PHE A 566 -23.14 -10.50 12.55
C PHE A 566 -23.90 -9.22 12.93
N ARG A 567 -24.46 -9.17 14.14
CA ARG A 567 -25.23 -8.04 14.65
C ARG A 567 -24.47 -7.37 15.79
N GLU A 568 -24.15 -6.10 15.58
CA GLU A 568 -23.42 -5.29 16.53
C GLU A 568 -24.36 -4.23 17.13
N PRO A 569 -24.62 -4.27 18.45
CA PRO A 569 -25.41 -3.23 19.11
C PRO A 569 -24.61 -1.92 19.14
N ILE A 570 -25.12 -0.88 18.47
CA ILE A 570 -24.58 0.49 18.58
C ILE A 570 -25.33 1.16 19.74
N SER A 571 -24.76 1.09 20.94
CA SER A 571 -25.31 1.75 22.12
C SER A 571 -24.24 2.57 22.81
N TYR A 572 -24.41 3.89 22.81
CA TYR A 572 -23.61 4.83 23.60
C TYR A 572 -24.26 5.16 24.95
N ALA A 573 -25.05 4.22 25.49
CA ALA A 573 -25.69 4.39 26.78
C ALA A 573 -24.62 4.42 27.87
N VAL A 574 -24.60 5.50 28.64
CA VAL A 574 -23.73 5.61 29.82
C VAL A 574 -24.31 4.74 30.94
N GLU A 575 -23.46 3.90 31.53
CA GLU A 575 -23.83 3.04 32.67
C GLU A 575 -24.31 3.88 33.85
N ASP A 576 -25.36 3.41 34.53
CA ASP A 576 -25.87 3.98 35.79
C ASP A 576 -25.17 3.42 37.03
N SER A 577 -24.06 2.70 36.85
CA SER A 577 -23.20 2.17 37.89
C SER A 577 -21.76 2.61 37.66
N VAL A 578 -20.94 2.54 38.70
CA VAL A 578 -19.50 2.81 38.64
C VAL A 578 -18.82 1.69 37.85
N PRO A 579 -18.21 1.96 36.68
CA PRO A 579 -17.62 0.93 35.83
C PRO A 579 -16.51 0.17 36.55
N VAL A 580 -16.45 -1.16 36.38
CA VAL A 580 -15.39 -2.01 36.93
C VAL A 580 -14.18 -1.98 35.99
N PRO A 581 -12.99 -1.50 36.42
CA PRO A 581 -11.78 -1.62 35.62
C PRO A 581 -11.47 -3.10 35.35
N ARG A 582 -11.32 -3.48 34.08
CA ARG A 582 -10.94 -4.83 33.67
C ARG A 582 -9.78 -4.72 32.68
N SER A 583 -8.76 -5.56 32.85
CA SER A 583 -7.67 -5.63 31.87
C SER A 583 -8.21 -6.04 30.50
N TYR A 584 -7.53 -5.65 29.43
CA TYR A 584 -7.93 -6.03 28.08
C TYR A 584 -8.00 -7.55 27.91
N ALA A 585 -7.00 -8.26 28.45
CA ALA A 585 -6.97 -9.72 28.46
C ALA A 585 -8.20 -10.31 29.17
N ALA A 586 -8.63 -9.76 30.32
CA ALA A 586 -9.82 -10.23 31.01
C ALA A 586 -11.11 -9.96 30.22
N LYS A 587 -11.19 -8.87 29.46
CA LYS A 587 -12.30 -8.61 28.53
C LYS A 587 -12.35 -9.67 27.42
N LEU A 588 -11.21 -9.96 26.79
CA LEU A 588 -11.14 -11.01 25.76
C LEU A 588 -11.49 -12.39 26.31
N GLN A 589 -11.06 -12.72 27.53
CA GLN A 589 -11.45 -13.96 28.21
C GLN A 589 -12.97 -14.07 28.40
N SER A 590 -13.65 -12.97 28.76
CA SER A 590 -15.12 -12.94 28.84
C SER A 590 -15.75 -13.23 27.48
N ILE A 591 -15.26 -12.58 26.42
CA ILE A 591 -15.78 -12.78 25.05
C ILE A 591 -15.56 -14.23 24.59
N VAL A 592 -14.40 -14.82 24.87
CA VAL A 592 -14.12 -16.23 24.58
C VAL A 592 -15.10 -17.14 25.34
N ALA A 593 -15.28 -16.92 26.64
CA ALA A 593 -16.20 -17.71 27.46
C ALA A 593 -17.67 -17.59 27.00
N GLU A 594 -18.11 -16.40 26.59
CA GLU A 594 -19.45 -16.15 26.05
C GLU A 594 -19.71 -16.86 24.70
N ASN A 595 -18.64 -17.18 23.96
CA ASN A 595 -18.69 -17.78 22.63
C ASN A 595 -18.11 -19.21 22.58
N GLU A 596 -17.90 -19.87 23.73
CA GLU A 596 -17.31 -21.22 23.80
C GLU A 596 -18.05 -22.24 22.92
N ASP A 597 -19.38 -22.12 22.81
CA ASP A 597 -20.22 -23.00 21.97
C ASP A 597 -19.88 -22.93 20.46
N PHE A 598 -19.19 -21.87 20.02
CA PHE A 598 -18.72 -21.71 18.64
C PHE A 598 -17.31 -22.26 18.42
N VAL A 599 -16.64 -22.75 19.46
CA VAL A 599 -15.29 -23.31 19.41
C VAL A 599 -15.38 -24.84 19.23
N ASP A 600 -15.49 -25.27 17.97
CA ASP A 600 -15.77 -26.66 17.61
C ASP A 600 -14.54 -27.49 17.18
N SER A 601 -13.38 -26.85 17.02
CA SER A 601 -12.17 -27.47 16.49
C SER A 601 -10.92 -27.16 17.31
N ASN A 602 -9.92 -28.05 17.24
CA ASN A 602 -8.61 -27.81 17.84
C ASN A 602 -7.90 -26.61 17.20
N GLU A 603 -8.12 -26.38 15.91
CA GLU A 603 -7.57 -25.21 15.21
C GLU A 603 -8.13 -23.90 15.75
N SER A 604 -9.44 -23.84 15.98
CA SER A 604 -10.11 -22.70 16.62
C SER A 604 -9.53 -22.41 18.00
N ARG A 605 -9.29 -23.46 18.82
CA ARG A 605 -8.66 -23.31 20.14
C ARG A 605 -7.22 -22.81 20.06
N SER A 606 -6.38 -23.43 19.23
CA SER A 606 -5.00 -22.99 19.05
C SER A 606 -4.91 -21.55 18.57
N ARG A 607 -5.86 -21.08 17.75
CA ARG A 607 -5.93 -19.69 17.32
C ARG A 607 -6.31 -18.74 18.45
N ILE A 608 -7.28 -19.11 19.29
CA ILE A 608 -7.62 -18.34 20.49
C ILE A 608 -6.41 -18.25 21.42
N ASP A 609 -5.75 -19.37 21.68
CA ASP A 609 -4.56 -19.43 22.54
C ASP A 609 -3.44 -18.53 22.01
N PHE A 610 -3.17 -18.57 20.71
CA PHE A 610 -2.20 -17.70 20.05
C PHE A 610 -2.52 -16.21 20.24
N VAL A 611 -3.77 -15.80 20.00
CA VAL A 611 -4.20 -14.40 20.19
C VAL A 611 -4.08 -14.00 21.67
N MET A 612 -4.51 -14.86 22.59
CA MET A 612 -4.47 -14.60 24.03
C MET A 612 -3.03 -14.49 24.57
N GLU A 613 -2.11 -15.34 24.09
CA GLU A 613 -0.69 -15.27 24.43
C GLU A 613 -0.05 -13.98 23.90
N LYS A 614 -0.36 -13.60 22.65
CA LYS A 614 0.16 -12.37 22.03
C LYS A 614 -0.36 -11.10 22.73
N VAL A 615 -1.63 -11.10 23.15
CA VAL A 615 -2.21 -10.00 23.95
C VAL A 615 -1.56 -9.93 25.34
N SER A 616 -1.32 -11.08 25.97
CA SER A 616 -0.72 -11.15 27.31
C SER A 616 0.75 -10.68 27.31
N SER A 617 1.53 -11.05 26.29
CA SER A 617 2.92 -10.59 26.13
C SER A 617 3.01 -9.09 25.87
N THR A 618 2.10 -8.54 25.06
CA THR A 618 2.03 -7.09 24.74
C THR A 618 1.44 -6.25 25.89
N GLY A 619 0.58 -6.83 26.72
CA GLY A 619 -0.12 -6.17 27.82
C GLY A 619 0.71 -5.81 29.05
N SER A 620 1.99 -6.21 29.10
CA SER A 620 2.88 -6.02 30.27
C SER A 620 3.37 -4.57 30.46
N GLY A 621 3.06 -3.64 29.55
CA GLY A 621 3.44 -2.23 29.64
C GLY A 621 2.40 -1.39 30.41
N LYS A 622 2.84 -0.61 31.41
CA LYS A 622 1.98 0.33 32.18
C LYS A 622 1.14 1.28 31.30
N HIS A 623 1.63 1.63 30.11
CA HIS A 623 0.91 2.48 29.15
C HIS A 623 -0.28 1.76 28.48
N THR A 624 -0.21 0.45 28.26
CA THR A 624 -1.23 -0.34 27.55
C THR A 624 -2.50 -0.52 28.38
N GLU A 625 -2.39 -0.64 29.70
CA GLU A 625 -3.55 -0.82 30.60
C GLU A 625 -4.41 0.44 30.76
N GLN A 626 -3.81 1.64 30.82
CA GLN A 626 -4.55 2.90 30.83
C GLN A 626 -5.31 3.13 29.51
N HIS A 627 -4.73 2.73 28.37
CA HIS A 627 -5.36 2.86 27.05
C HIS A 627 -6.41 1.76 26.78
N ALA A 628 -6.25 0.56 27.36
CA ALA A 628 -7.19 -0.56 27.25
C ALA A 628 -8.56 -0.33 27.92
N ASN A 629 -8.65 0.57 28.90
CA ASN A 629 -9.93 0.94 29.51
C ASN A 629 -10.80 1.81 28.62
N THR A 630 -10.23 2.37 27.53
CA THR A 630 -10.93 3.22 26.56
C THR A 630 -10.97 2.55 25.18
N LEU A 631 -11.40 1.29 25.10
CA LEU A 631 -11.48 0.53 23.84
C LEU A 631 -12.28 1.26 22.74
N SER A 632 -13.39 1.93 23.10
CA SER A 632 -14.19 2.71 22.15
C SER A 632 -13.43 3.90 21.55
N PHE A 633 -12.40 4.38 22.23
CA PHE A 633 -11.56 5.49 21.80
C PHE A 633 -10.39 5.03 20.94
N ASN A 634 -9.80 3.88 21.28
CA ASN A 634 -8.80 3.23 20.42
C ASN A 634 -9.41 2.88 19.05
N ALA A 635 -10.68 2.50 19.02
CA ALA A 635 -11.40 2.26 17.77
C ALA A 635 -11.49 3.51 16.88
N GLU A 636 -11.70 4.70 17.45
CA GLU A 636 -11.71 5.95 16.67
C GLU A 636 -10.34 6.24 16.06
N VAL A 637 -9.27 6.12 16.86
CA VAL A 637 -7.89 6.35 16.39
C VAL A 637 -7.52 5.36 15.28
N VAL A 638 -7.94 4.09 15.39
CA VAL A 638 -7.68 3.09 14.36
C VAL A 638 -8.51 3.38 13.10
N HIS A 639 -9.79 3.75 13.24
CA HIS A 639 -10.64 4.10 12.10
C HIS A 639 -10.12 5.31 11.33
N GLU A 640 -9.63 6.34 12.02
CA GLU A 640 -9.00 7.50 11.37
C GLU A 640 -7.80 7.06 10.52
N ASN A 641 -6.93 6.20 11.06
CA ASN A 641 -5.73 5.73 10.36
C ASN A 641 -6.04 4.76 9.20
N GLU A 642 -7.05 3.89 9.38
CA GLU A 642 -7.53 2.98 8.31
C GLU A 642 -8.05 3.79 7.11
N GLN A 643 -8.76 4.89 7.36
CA GLN A 643 -9.30 5.77 6.32
C GLN A 643 -8.21 6.52 5.56
N GLU A 644 -7.20 7.05 6.27
CA GLU A 644 -6.05 7.71 5.64
C GLU A 644 -5.33 6.73 4.68
N ALA A 645 -5.14 5.48 5.12
CA ALA A 645 -4.53 4.44 4.29
C ALA A 645 -5.38 4.01 3.08
N GLU A 646 -6.72 4.02 3.21
CA GLU A 646 -7.64 3.69 2.12
C GLU A 646 -7.64 4.79 1.05
N GLU A 647 -7.75 6.07 1.44
CA GLU A 647 -7.71 7.20 0.50
C GLU A 647 -6.34 7.28 -0.21
N GLU A 648 -5.21 7.06 0.49
CA GLU A 648 -3.88 6.93 -0.12
C GLU A 648 -3.83 5.82 -1.19
N ALA A 649 -4.41 4.66 -0.89
CA ALA A 649 -4.42 3.52 -1.80
C ALA A 649 -5.27 3.77 -3.06
N GLU A 650 -6.41 4.46 -2.91
CA GLU A 650 -7.24 4.89 -4.04
C GLU A 650 -6.49 5.89 -4.94
N GLU A 651 -5.82 6.88 -4.36
CA GLU A 651 -5.03 7.87 -5.11
C GLU A 651 -3.86 7.21 -5.87
N GLU A 652 -3.15 6.28 -5.23
CA GLU A 652 -2.10 5.50 -5.90
C GLU A 652 -2.65 4.68 -7.07
N ALA A 653 -3.84 4.06 -6.91
CA ALA A 653 -4.48 3.27 -7.95
C ALA A 653 -4.95 4.14 -9.13
N GLU A 654 -5.59 5.27 -8.87
CA GLU A 654 -6.01 6.23 -9.91
C GLU A 654 -4.79 6.77 -10.70
N GLU A 655 -3.67 7.05 -10.03
CA GLU A 655 -2.42 7.43 -10.69
C GLU A 655 -1.82 6.31 -11.55
N GLU A 656 -1.83 5.07 -11.05
CA GLU A 656 -1.35 3.92 -11.83
C GLU A 656 -2.12 3.78 -13.15
N GLU A 657 -3.43 4.03 -13.11
CA GLU A 657 -4.29 4.08 -14.30
C GLU A 657 -3.94 5.25 -15.22
N GLN A 658 -3.64 6.43 -14.67
CA GLN A 658 -3.37 7.66 -15.43
C GLN A 658 -1.96 7.73 -16.06
N LYS A 659 -0.98 6.94 -15.59
CA LYS A 659 0.38 6.93 -16.16
C LYS A 659 0.40 6.39 -17.59
N VAL A 660 0.27 7.29 -18.57
CA VAL A 660 0.41 7.01 -20.01
C VAL A 660 1.71 6.22 -20.25
N SER A 661 1.55 4.95 -20.59
CA SER A 661 2.66 4.06 -20.92
C SER A 661 3.37 4.58 -22.18
N ALA A 662 4.70 4.64 -22.17
CA ALA A 662 5.50 4.92 -23.36
C ALA A 662 5.38 3.82 -24.44
N PHE A 663 4.81 2.67 -24.07
CA PHE A 663 4.55 1.53 -24.95
C PHE A 663 3.04 1.39 -25.21
N THR A 664 2.68 1.09 -26.47
CA THR A 664 1.28 0.88 -26.89
C THR A 664 0.61 -0.27 -26.13
N ARG A 665 -0.67 -0.08 -25.80
CA ARG A 665 -1.57 -1.09 -25.22
C ARG A 665 -2.69 -1.51 -26.17
N ASP A 666 -2.60 -1.12 -27.44
CA ASP A 666 -3.58 -1.50 -28.45
C ASP A 666 -3.55 -3.03 -28.62
N ASP A 667 -4.71 -3.63 -28.87
CA ASP A 667 -4.85 -5.09 -29.06
C ASP A 667 -4.54 -5.95 -27.81
N GLU A 668 -4.59 -5.38 -26.59
CA GLU A 668 -4.41 -6.13 -25.33
C GLU A 668 -5.68 -6.82 -24.78
N GLN A 669 -6.83 -6.70 -25.46
CA GLN A 669 -8.07 -7.37 -25.04
C GLN A 669 -7.89 -8.89 -25.07
N ALA A 670 -8.59 -9.64 -24.21
CA ALA A 670 -8.46 -11.09 -24.20
C ALA A 670 -9.12 -11.71 -25.46
N ASN A 671 -8.36 -12.49 -26.22
CA ASN A 671 -8.84 -13.37 -27.27
C ASN A 671 -9.55 -14.58 -26.63
N PRO A 672 -10.87 -14.77 -26.85
CA PRO A 672 -11.55 -15.95 -26.39
C PRO A 672 -11.08 -17.18 -27.17
N TRP A 673 -10.87 -18.29 -26.47
CA TRP A 673 -10.56 -19.58 -27.06
C TRP A 673 -11.49 -20.67 -26.52
N MET A 674 -11.68 -21.74 -27.30
CA MET A 674 -12.62 -22.80 -26.95
C MET A 674 -12.01 -23.75 -25.92
N ALA A 675 -12.66 -23.92 -24.77
CA ALA A 675 -12.18 -24.81 -23.70
C ALA A 675 -12.01 -26.30 -24.11
N LYS A 676 -12.53 -26.70 -25.29
CA LYS A 676 -12.28 -28.03 -25.88
C LYS A 676 -10.80 -28.29 -26.19
N PHE A 677 -9.98 -27.24 -26.39
CA PHE A 677 -8.55 -27.37 -26.62
C PHE A 677 -7.83 -28.07 -25.46
N LEU A 678 -8.35 -27.92 -24.24
CA LEU A 678 -7.79 -28.58 -23.05
C LEU A 678 -7.87 -30.12 -23.09
N LYS A 679 -8.65 -30.70 -24.02
CA LYS A 679 -8.76 -32.16 -24.18
C LYS A 679 -7.66 -32.75 -25.08
N GLN A 680 -6.94 -31.94 -25.85
CA GLN A 680 -6.03 -32.38 -26.90
C GLN A 680 -4.58 -32.09 -26.53
N LEU A 681 -3.63 -32.86 -27.04
CA LEU A 681 -2.22 -32.49 -26.94
C LEU A 681 -1.99 -31.19 -27.72
N PRO A 682 -1.17 -30.25 -27.20
CA PRO A 682 -0.86 -29.04 -27.94
C PRO A 682 -0.17 -29.40 -29.26
N SER A 683 -0.60 -28.76 -30.34
CA SER A 683 -0.04 -28.89 -31.69
C SER A 683 1.45 -28.55 -31.77
N GLY A 684 1.94 -27.73 -30.84
CA GLY A 684 3.31 -27.23 -30.80
C GLY A 684 3.63 -26.21 -31.90
N LYS A 685 2.62 -25.67 -32.59
CA LYS A 685 2.79 -24.70 -33.67
C LYS A 685 2.22 -23.34 -33.30
N LEU A 686 3.02 -22.30 -33.57
CA LEU A 686 2.61 -20.91 -33.38
C LEU A 686 1.34 -20.55 -34.17
N GLY A 687 0.35 -19.98 -33.49
CA GLY A 687 -0.83 -19.36 -34.12
C GLY A 687 -1.96 -20.31 -34.52
N GLU A 688 -1.82 -21.64 -34.35
CA GLU A 688 -2.90 -22.62 -34.60
C GLU A 688 -3.82 -22.81 -33.37
N GLU A 689 -3.32 -22.53 -32.16
CA GLU A 689 -3.98 -22.78 -30.88
C GLU A 689 -3.83 -21.61 -29.90
N ALA A 690 -4.53 -21.68 -28.77
CA ALA A 690 -4.47 -20.65 -27.72
C ALA A 690 -3.13 -20.58 -26.99
N PHE A 691 -2.36 -21.68 -27.00
CA PHE A 691 -1.08 -21.82 -26.32
C PHE A 691 0.00 -22.19 -27.33
N TYR A 692 1.18 -21.58 -27.21
CA TYR A 692 2.33 -21.88 -28.06
C TYR A 692 3.58 -22.20 -27.22
N PRO A 693 4.58 -22.91 -27.77
CA PRO A 693 5.79 -23.27 -27.03
C PRO A 693 6.55 -22.05 -26.54
N PHE A 694 6.98 -22.06 -25.28
CA PHE A 694 7.70 -20.93 -24.70
C PHE A 694 9.06 -20.68 -25.38
N SER A 695 9.67 -21.70 -25.98
CA SER A 695 10.91 -21.57 -26.77
C SER A 695 10.77 -20.62 -27.98
N GLU A 696 9.54 -20.37 -28.43
CA GLU A 696 9.26 -19.44 -29.54
C GLU A 696 9.04 -18.00 -29.06
N PHE A 697 8.99 -17.75 -27.75
CA PHE A 697 8.79 -16.41 -27.20
C PHE A 697 9.99 -15.50 -27.46
N HIS A 698 9.70 -14.34 -28.04
CA HIS A 698 10.62 -13.22 -28.24
C HIS A 698 9.81 -11.92 -28.25
N VAL A 699 10.43 -10.82 -27.85
CA VAL A 699 9.80 -9.48 -27.75
C VAL A 699 10.02 -8.64 -29.00
N HIS A 700 11.07 -8.96 -29.77
CA HIS A 700 11.37 -8.42 -31.09
C HIS A 700 12.15 -9.46 -31.90
N GLU A 701 12.21 -9.30 -33.22
CA GLU A 701 12.78 -10.31 -34.14
C GLU A 701 14.23 -10.66 -33.84
N ASP A 702 15.06 -9.69 -33.46
CA ASP A 702 16.48 -9.91 -33.16
C ASP A 702 16.78 -10.56 -31.78
N GLN A 703 15.77 -10.81 -30.94
CA GLN A 703 16.01 -11.35 -29.60
C GLN A 703 16.41 -12.83 -29.70
N PRO A 704 17.48 -13.28 -29.02
CA PRO A 704 17.86 -14.69 -29.06
C PRO A 704 16.79 -15.56 -28.40
N GLN A 705 16.30 -16.55 -29.13
CA GLN A 705 15.44 -17.59 -28.59
C GLN A 705 16.22 -18.47 -27.61
N LEU A 706 15.63 -18.71 -26.44
CA LEU A 706 16.16 -19.61 -25.42
C LEU A 706 15.52 -21.00 -25.56
N ALA A 707 16.35 -22.03 -25.39
CA ALA A 707 15.90 -23.42 -25.37
C ALA A 707 15.26 -23.78 -24.02
N PHE A 708 14.07 -23.23 -23.76
CA PHE A 708 13.26 -23.58 -22.60
C PHE A 708 12.76 -25.03 -22.66
N PRO A 709 12.38 -25.64 -21.52
CA PRO A 709 11.78 -26.97 -21.49
C PRO A 709 10.54 -27.07 -22.40
N GLN A 710 10.41 -28.16 -23.16
CA GLN A 710 9.33 -28.34 -24.16
C GLN A 710 7.93 -28.38 -23.55
N ASN A 711 7.82 -28.71 -22.26
CA ASN A 711 6.57 -28.70 -21.53
C ASN A 711 6.13 -27.28 -21.09
N LEU A 712 6.96 -26.26 -21.33
CA LEU A 712 6.65 -24.88 -21.02
C LEU A 712 5.94 -24.20 -22.20
N MET A 713 4.79 -23.61 -21.93
CA MET A 713 3.91 -22.99 -22.91
C MET A 713 3.51 -21.57 -22.48
N LEU A 714 3.09 -20.76 -23.44
CA LEU A 714 2.63 -19.39 -23.24
C LEU A 714 1.27 -19.18 -23.89
N SER A 715 0.36 -18.48 -23.21
CA SER A 715 -0.90 -18.05 -23.82
C SER A 715 -0.68 -16.86 -24.74
N ASP A 716 -1.35 -16.85 -25.90
CA ASP A 716 -1.44 -15.69 -26.80
C ASP A 716 -2.01 -14.45 -26.08
N ASN A 717 -2.86 -14.65 -25.06
CA ASN A 717 -3.38 -13.55 -24.23
C ASN A 717 -2.33 -12.93 -23.28
N PHE A 718 -1.22 -13.62 -23.04
CA PHE A 718 -0.12 -13.09 -22.26
C PHE A 718 0.80 -12.23 -23.14
N PHE A 719 1.28 -12.79 -24.26
CA PHE A 719 2.05 -12.08 -25.25
C PHE A 719 1.73 -12.63 -26.64
N ARG A 720 1.34 -11.76 -27.57
CA ARG A 720 0.96 -12.20 -28.91
C ARG A 720 2.19 -12.26 -29.81
N PRO A 721 2.47 -13.39 -30.47
CA PRO A 721 3.61 -13.48 -31.38
C PRO A 721 3.57 -12.46 -32.51
N ARG A 722 2.37 -12.07 -32.97
CA ARG A 722 2.18 -11.04 -33.99
C ARG A 722 2.64 -9.64 -33.58
N TRP A 723 2.93 -9.41 -32.31
CA TRP A 723 3.42 -8.13 -31.83
C TRP A 723 4.90 -7.90 -32.17
N CYS A 724 5.66 -8.97 -32.39
CA CYS A 724 7.02 -8.87 -32.88
C CYS A 724 7.04 -8.11 -34.22
N GLY A 725 7.89 -7.09 -34.33
CA GLY A 725 7.98 -6.23 -35.52
C GLY A 725 7.02 -5.03 -35.54
N LEU A 726 6.06 -4.93 -34.62
CA LEU A 726 5.14 -3.77 -34.51
C LEU A 726 5.62 -2.68 -33.54
N GLY A 727 6.80 -2.85 -32.95
CA GLY A 727 7.39 -1.97 -31.94
C GLY A 727 7.46 -2.59 -30.54
N ASP A 728 8.23 -1.97 -29.66
CA ASP A 728 8.39 -2.44 -28.28
C ASP A 728 7.06 -2.41 -27.52
N ARG A 729 6.77 -3.50 -26.79
CA ARG A 729 5.61 -3.60 -25.92
C ARG A 729 6.01 -3.89 -24.49
N ARG A 730 5.22 -3.35 -23.57
CA ARG A 730 5.42 -3.59 -22.13
C ARG A 730 5.10 -5.04 -21.81
N LEU A 731 6.04 -5.72 -21.15
CA LEU A 731 5.81 -7.08 -20.66
C LEU A 731 5.00 -7.07 -19.36
N LYS A 732 3.93 -7.88 -19.31
CA LYS A 732 3.15 -8.16 -18.09
C LYS A 732 3.91 -9.14 -17.19
N ASN A 733 3.69 -9.10 -15.89
CA ASN A 733 4.24 -10.12 -14.98
C ASN A 733 3.46 -11.43 -15.12
N ILE A 734 4.17 -12.55 -15.05
CA ILE A 734 3.53 -13.87 -15.00
C ILE A 734 3.03 -14.05 -13.57
N SER A 735 1.71 -13.98 -13.38
CA SER A 735 1.09 -14.14 -12.05
C SER A 735 0.49 -15.53 -11.85
N LEU A 736 -0.07 -16.11 -12.92
CA LEU A 736 -0.76 -17.39 -12.89
C LEU A 736 -0.15 -18.37 -13.88
N VAL A 737 -0.02 -19.62 -13.43
CA VAL A 737 0.48 -20.74 -14.21
C VAL A 737 -0.59 -21.83 -14.18
N LEU A 738 -1.05 -22.22 -15.36
CA LEU A 738 -1.91 -23.38 -15.53
C LEU A 738 -1.03 -24.60 -15.74
N GLU A 739 -1.08 -25.52 -14.80
CA GLU A 739 -0.59 -26.87 -14.98
C GLU A 739 -1.69 -27.71 -15.63
N TRP A 740 -1.40 -28.22 -16.82
CA TRP A 740 -2.36 -28.85 -17.69
C TRP A 740 -1.88 -30.23 -18.12
N ILE A 741 -2.75 -31.22 -17.91
CA ILE A 741 -2.58 -32.57 -18.42
C ILE A 741 -3.76 -32.89 -19.33
N PRO A 742 -3.59 -32.91 -20.66
CA PRO A 742 -4.64 -33.31 -21.59
C PRO A 742 -4.94 -34.80 -21.40
N GLY A 743 -6.21 -35.17 -21.39
CA GLY A 743 -6.64 -36.56 -21.22
C GLY A 743 -6.43 -37.35 -22.51
N VAL A 744 -5.28 -38.00 -22.63
CA VAL A 744 -4.95 -38.90 -23.76
C VAL A 744 -5.52 -40.32 -23.54
N TRP A 745 -6.66 -40.46 -22.86
CA TRP A 745 -7.28 -41.77 -22.61
C TRP A 745 -8.36 -42.08 -23.65
N ASN A 746 -7.93 -42.26 -24.90
CA ASN A 746 -8.69 -42.96 -25.95
C ASN A 746 -8.01 -44.27 -26.37
N GLU A 747 -7.15 -44.85 -25.53
CA GLU A 747 -6.70 -46.22 -25.76
C GLU A 747 -7.85 -47.18 -25.38
N PRO A 748 -8.31 -48.06 -26.28
CA PRO A 748 -9.34 -49.04 -25.95
C PRO A 748 -8.93 -49.78 -24.68
N MET A 749 -9.83 -49.92 -23.70
CA MET A 749 -9.55 -50.53 -22.38
C MET A 749 -8.82 -51.88 -22.48
N GLN A 750 -8.98 -52.59 -23.60
CA GLN A 750 -8.24 -53.81 -23.94
C GLN A 750 -6.72 -53.62 -24.01
N GLU A 751 -6.21 -52.49 -24.51
CA GLU A 751 -4.77 -52.24 -24.68
C GLU A 751 -4.10 -51.85 -23.35
N THR A 752 -4.81 -51.10 -22.49
CA THR A 752 -4.42 -50.85 -21.10
C THR A 752 -4.34 -52.17 -20.32
N ILE A 753 -5.37 -53.02 -20.43
CA ILE A 753 -5.37 -54.34 -19.78
C ILE A 753 -4.19 -55.18 -20.28
N LYS A 754 -3.93 -55.26 -21.59
CA LYS A 754 -2.78 -56.01 -22.14
C LYS A 754 -1.43 -55.52 -21.57
N ARG A 755 -1.24 -54.23 -21.35
CA ARG A 755 0.01 -53.68 -20.81
C ARG A 755 0.15 -53.93 -19.31
N VAL A 756 -0.92 -53.75 -18.53
CA VAL A 756 -0.92 -54.07 -17.08
C VAL A 756 -0.68 -55.57 -16.88
N VAL A 757 -1.30 -56.42 -17.72
CA VAL A 757 -1.03 -57.87 -17.77
C VAL A 757 0.44 -58.13 -18.05
N LYS A 758 1.03 -57.48 -19.06
CA LYS A 758 2.43 -57.67 -19.44
C LYS A 758 3.39 -57.28 -18.31
N ALA A 759 3.15 -56.17 -17.63
CA ALA A 759 3.96 -55.71 -16.50
C ALA A 759 3.86 -56.65 -15.29
N LEU A 760 2.63 -57.04 -14.90
CA LEU A 760 2.40 -58.01 -13.83
C LEU A 760 2.98 -59.38 -14.17
N PHE A 761 2.88 -59.80 -15.43
CA PHE A 761 3.46 -61.04 -15.92
C PHE A 761 4.97 -61.03 -15.77
N ILE A 762 5.65 -59.97 -16.25
CA ILE A 762 7.11 -59.80 -16.12
C ILE A 762 7.53 -59.84 -14.65
N GLN A 763 6.81 -59.14 -13.76
CA GLN A 763 7.13 -59.08 -12.33
C GLN A 763 6.94 -60.43 -11.64
N LEU A 764 5.85 -61.14 -11.95
CA LEU A 764 5.58 -62.48 -11.41
C LEU A 764 6.50 -63.54 -12.01
N THR A 765 7.09 -63.31 -13.19
CA THR A 765 8.12 -64.19 -13.78
C THR A 765 9.55 -63.86 -13.33
N ASN A 766 9.87 -62.59 -13.05
CA ASN A 766 11.21 -62.15 -12.64
C ASN A 766 11.52 -62.46 -11.15
N GLY A 767 10.54 -62.93 -10.38
CA GLY A 767 10.78 -63.48 -9.04
C GLY A 767 11.53 -64.82 -9.02
N CYS A 768 11.93 -65.36 -10.17
CA CYS A 768 12.53 -66.70 -10.28
C CYS A 768 13.92 -66.78 -10.94
N ASP A 769 14.60 -65.69 -11.30
CA ASP A 769 15.91 -65.82 -11.97
C ASP A 769 16.97 -64.80 -11.52
N ARG A 770 18.12 -65.38 -11.15
CA ARG A 770 19.50 -64.83 -11.01
C ARG A 770 19.95 -64.31 -9.65
N SER A 771 20.54 -65.24 -8.91
CA SER A 771 21.79 -65.05 -8.17
C SER A 771 22.97 -64.70 -9.10
N ASP A 772 23.75 -63.68 -8.75
CA ASP A 772 25.21 -63.74 -8.81
C ASP A 772 25.81 -62.85 -7.70
N ALA A 773 26.68 -63.48 -6.89
CA ALA A 773 27.55 -62.92 -5.85
C ALA A 773 26.92 -62.32 -4.57
N CYS A 774 26.78 -63.16 -3.52
CA CYS A 774 27.02 -62.72 -2.14
C CYS A 774 27.89 -63.78 -1.43
N PRO A 775 29.13 -63.45 -1.02
CA PRO A 775 29.95 -64.34 -0.23
C PRO A 775 29.66 -64.16 1.27
N ASN A 776 29.39 -65.31 1.92
CA ASN A 776 29.59 -65.66 3.34
C ASN A 776 28.39 -66.32 4.02
N GLU A 777 28.73 -67.46 4.62
CA GLU A 777 27.96 -68.38 5.44
C GLU A 777 27.36 -67.69 6.67
N TYR A 778 26.04 -67.46 6.71
CA TYR A 778 25.31 -67.39 8.00
C TYR A 778 23.78 -67.50 7.88
N CYS A 779 23.26 -68.35 7.00
CA CYS A 779 21.82 -68.69 7.00
C CYS A 779 21.58 -70.18 6.73
N ALA A 780 22.26 -71.03 7.50
CA ALA A 780 21.77 -72.37 7.79
C ALA A 780 20.99 -72.30 9.11
N LYS A 781 19.81 -72.93 9.15
CA LYS A 781 18.88 -73.11 10.30
C LYS A 781 17.79 -72.03 10.46
N ASN A 782 16.83 -72.01 9.53
CA ASN A 782 15.41 -72.05 9.91
C ASN A 782 14.54 -72.42 8.71
N SER A 783 13.77 -73.48 8.92
CA SER A 783 12.85 -74.12 7.99
C SER A 783 11.54 -73.35 7.91
N HIS A 784 11.31 -72.59 6.82
CA HIS A 784 10.04 -72.22 6.18
C HIS A 784 10.46 -71.37 4.96
N CYS A 785 10.32 -71.82 3.71
CA CYS A 785 9.08 -71.74 2.94
C CYS A 785 9.16 -72.69 1.74
N VAL A 786 8.12 -73.50 1.58
CA VAL A 786 7.89 -74.41 0.44
C VAL A 786 7.07 -73.68 -0.63
N ALA A 787 7.53 -73.81 -1.88
CA ALA A 787 6.82 -73.87 -3.17
C ALA A 787 5.55 -73.04 -3.44
N SER A 788 5.56 -72.34 -4.57
CA SER A 788 4.48 -72.51 -5.57
C SER A 788 5.06 -72.56 -6.98
N GLY A 789 5.27 -73.77 -7.50
CA GLY A 789 5.57 -74.01 -8.90
C GLY A 789 4.32 -73.77 -9.75
N LYS A 790 4.13 -72.54 -10.24
CA LYS A 790 3.08 -72.21 -11.20
C LYS A 790 3.63 -72.23 -12.62
N GLN A 791 2.96 -72.92 -13.54
CA GLN A 791 3.32 -72.89 -14.96
C GLN A 791 3.10 -71.47 -15.52
N ARG A 792 3.88 -71.05 -16.54
CA ARG A 792 3.77 -69.72 -17.18
C ARG A 792 2.32 -69.34 -17.56
N ASN A 793 1.49 -70.31 -17.92
CA ASN A 793 0.09 -70.08 -18.25
C ASN A 793 -0.76 -69.66 -17.03
N GLU A 794 -0.45 -70.14 -15.83
CA GLU A 794 -1.13 -69.75 -14.59
C GLU A 794 -0.71 -68.36 -14.13
N ILE A 795 0.56 -67.98 -14.35
CA ILE A 795 1.06 -66.62 -14.09
C ILE A 795 0.40 -65.62 -15.06
N ALA A 796 0.22 -65.99 -16.33
CA ALA A 796 -0.51 -65.18 -17.31
C ALA A 796 -1.98 -65.01 -16.92
N ALA A 797 -2.65 -66.09 -16.50
CA ALA A 797 -4.05 -66.04 -16.05
C ALA A 797 -4.23 -65.18 -14.78
N LEU A 798 -3.32 -65.29 -13.81
CA LEU A 798 -3.33 -64.50 -12.58
C LEU A 798 -3.06 -63.01 -12.87
N SER A 799 -2.11 -62.71 -13.76
CA SER A 799 -1.81 -61.34 -14.21
C SER A 799 -3.02 -60.69 -14.88
N LEU A 800 -3.77 -61.45 -15.68
CA LEU A 800 -5.00 -61.01 -16.33
C LEU A 800 -6.15 -60.78 -15.33
N GLN A 801 -6.35 -61.68 -14.37
CA GLN A 801 -7.37 -61.48 -13.34
C GLN A 801 -7.08 -60.26 -12.45
N LEU A 802 -5.83 -60.05 -12.07
CA LEU A 802 -5.41 -58.88 -11.28
C LEU A 802 -5.56 -57.59 -12.08
N ALA A 803 -5.12 -57.57 -13.35
CA ALA A 803 -5.28 -56.40 -14.22
C ALA A 803 -6.76 -56.00 -14.41
N VAL A 804 -7.65 -56.97 -14.64
CA VAL A 804 -9.10 -56.70 -14.82
C VAL A 804 -9.75 -56.22 -13.52
N LYS A 805 -9.32 -56.73 -12.36
CA LYS A 805 -9.85 -56.32 -11.05
C LYS A 805 -9.42 -54.90 -10.68
N GLU A 806 -8.19 -54.52 -10.98
CA GLU A 806 -7.66 -53.19 -10.64
C GLU A 806 -8.17 -52.10 -11.61
N VAL A 807 -8.29 -52.39 -12.91
CA VAL A 807 -8.88 -51.45 -13.88
C VAL A 807 -10.35 -51.13 -13.55
N LYS A 808 -11.12 -52.10 -13.03
CA LYS A 808 -12.51 -51.89 -12.57
C LYS A 808 -12.63 -51.06 -11.28
N LYS A 809 -11.60 -51.02 -10.44
CA LYS A 809 -11.61 -50.23 -9.20
C LYS A 809 -11.28 -48.76 -9.43
N VAL A 810 -10.40 -48.44 -10.39
CA VAL A 810 -10.12 -47.05 -10.80
C VAL A 810 -11.39 -46.35 -11.32
N THR A 811 -12.39 -47.11 -11.75
CA THR A 811 -13.70 -46.60 -12.19
C THR A 811 -14.81 -46.59 -11.13
N ALA A 812 -14.61 -47.17 -9.94
CA ALA A 812 -15.66 -47.33 -8.91
C ALA A 812 -15.23 -46.73 -7.56
N LYS A 813 -16.15 -45.94 -6.97
CA LYS A 813 -15.90 -44.90 -5.96
C LYS A 813 -15.38 -45.33 -4.58
N ASP A 814 -15.26 -46.62 -4.23
CA ASP A 814 -14.91 -47.02 -2.86
C ASP A 814 -14.20 -48.38 -2.82
N SER A 815 -12.98 -48.43 -2.27
CA SER A 815 -12.53 -49.47 -1.30
C SER A 815 -11.02 -49.48 -1.06
N VAL A 816 -10.68 -49.75 0.21
CA VAL A 816 -9.34 -49.87 0.81
C VAL A 816 -8.68 -51.22 0.48
N LEU A 817 -7.39 -51.26 0.10
CA LEU A 817 -6.49 -52.43 0.18
C LEU A 817 -4.98 -52.07 0.05
N CYS A 818 -4.11 -53.06 0.33
CA CYS A 818 -2.68 -53.01 0.71
C CYS A 818 -1.73 -52.03 -0.03
N ALA A 819 -0.96 -51.28 0.77
CA ALA A 819 -0.09 -50.17 0.38
C ALA A 819 1.07 -50.49 -0.59
N SER A 820 1.48 -51.75 -0.76
CA SER A 820 2.63 -52.09 -1.63
C SER A 820 2.25 -52.28 -3.10
N SER A 821 1.00 -52.65 -3.40
CA SER A 821 0.53 -52.92 -4.76
C SER A 821 -0.03 -51.66 -5.47
N GLN A 822 -0.59 -50.73 -4.69
CA GLN A 822 -1.07 -49.43 -5.16
C GLN A 822 0.09 -48.56 -5.67
N ARG A 823 1.22 -48.57 -4.94
CA ARG A 823 2.39 -47.70 -5.18
C ARG A 823 3.06 -47.92 -6.54
N SER A 824 3.15 -49.15 -7.04
CA SER A 824 3.78 -49.42 -8.34
C SER A 824 2.89 -49.01 -9.53
N LEU A 825 1.57 -49.11 -9.37
CA LEU A 825 0.61 -48.68 -10.37
C LEU A 825 0.51 -47.14 -10.39
N ASP A 826 0.46 -46.49 -9.22
CA ASP A 826 0.46 -45.03 -9.09
C ASP A 826 1.75 -44.42 -9.69
N TYR A 827 2.91 -45.07 -9.49
CA TYR A 827 4.18 -44.66 -10.10
C TYR A 827 4.20 -44.83 -11.63
N PHE A 828 3.71 -45.97 -12.15
CA PHE A 828 3.64 -46.20 -13.60
C PHE A 828 2.62 -45.28 -14.28
N VAL A 829 1.47 -45.02 -13.64
CA VAL A 829 0.47 -44.07 -14.11
C VAL A 829 1.09 -42.67 -14.09
N SER A 830 1.64 -42.21 -12.96
CA SER A 830 2.27 -40.89 -12.88
C SER A 830 3.37 -40.69 -13.92
N SER A 831 4.29 -41.63 -14.13
CA SER A 831 5.39 -41.46 -15.10
C SER A 831 4.94 -41.23 -16.55
N LYS A 832 3.73 -41.66 -16.93
CA LYS A 832 3.10 -41.36 -18.24
C LYS A 832 2.31 -40.04 -18.26
N PHE A 833 1.76 -39.62 -17.12
CA PHE A 833 1.17 -38.29 -16.95
C PHE A 833 2.27 -37.21 -16.99
N ASP A 834 3.45 -37.52 -16.45
CA ASP A 834 4.58 -36.60 -16.35
C ASP A 834 5.21 -36.31 -17.73
N SER A 835 5.13 -37.23 -18.70
CA SER A 835 5.56 -36.95 -20.08
C SER A 835 4.58 -36.09 -20.89
N ASN A 836 3.37 -35.82 -20.40
CA ASN A 836 2.34 -34.99 -21.04
C ASN A 836 1.83 -33.87 -20.11
N ARG A 837 2.66 -33.43 -19.16
CA ARG A 837 2.33 -32.37 -18.20
C ARG A 837 2.89 -31.04 -18.69
N PHE A 838 2.02 -30.09 -19.00
CA PHE A 838 2.39 -28.77 -19.52
C PHE A 838 2.22 -27.69 -18.45
N LEU A 839 3.11 -26.70 -18.45
CA LEU A 839 3.00 -25.49 -17.66
C LEU A 839 2.74 -24.32 -18.60
N VAL A 840 1.60 -23.65 -18.45
CA VAL A 840 1.16 -22.56 -19.31
C VAL A 840 1.10 -21.27 -18.52
N ALA A 841 1.86 -20.25 -18.91
CA ALA A 841 1.66 -18.90 -18.38
C ALA A 841 0.38 -18.29 -18.97
N VAL A 842 -0.58 -17.95 -18.10
CA VAL A 842 -1.92 -17.45 -18.48
C VAL A 842 -2.19 -16.07 -17.89
N SER A 843 -3.09 -15.32 -18.51
CA SER A 843 -3.57 -14.04 -17.99
C SER A 843 -4.51 -14.22 -16.79
N LEU A 844 -4.73 -13.15 -16.00
CA LEU A 844 -5.66 -13.17 -14.87
C LEU A 844 -7.11 -13.51 -15.28
N ALA A 845 -7.56 -12.96 -16.41
CA ALA A 845 -8.90 -13.23 -16.95
C ALA A 845 -9.10 -14.70 -17.38
N GLU A 846 -8.05 -15.31 -17.95
CA GLU A 846 -8.05 -16.75 -18.25
C GLU A 846 -8.07 -17.57 -16.97
N GLY A 847 -7.27 -17.18 -15.97
CA GLY A 847 -7.27 -17.80 -14.65
C GLY A 847 -8.66 -17.81 -14.01
N GLU A 848 -9.36 -16.67 -14.01
CA GLU A 848 -10.75 -16.56 -13.52
C GLU A 848 -11.69 -17.54 -14.25
N THR A 849 -11.61 -17.58 -15.58
CA THR A 849 -12.43 -18.48 -16.40
C THR A 849 -12.14 -19.96 -16.11
N ILE A 850 -10.86 -20.32 -15.97
CA ILE A 850 -10.43 -21.68 -15.62
C ILE A 850 -10.93 -22.06 -14.23
N ARG A 851 -10.86 -21.17 -13.24
CA ARG A 851 -11.41 -21.42 -11.90
C ARG A 851 -12.91 -21.66 -11.96
N ARG A 852 -13.65 -20.85 -12.72
CA ARG A 852 -15.09 -21.06 -12.94
C ARG A 852 -15.38 -22.42 -13.58
N LEU A 853 -14.56 -22.86 -14.54
CA LEU A 853 -14.66 -24.21 -15.12
C LEU A 853 -14.41 -25.30 -14.06
N ILE A 854 -13.36 -25.15 -13.25
CA ILE A 854 -13.03 -26.07 -12.14
C ILE A 854 -14.16 -26.11 -11.10
N HIS A 855 -14.84 -25.02 -10.79
CA HIS A 855 -15.92 -25.03 -9.79
C HIS A 855 -17.27 -25.49 -10.34
N SER A 856 -17.46 -25.46 -11.67
CA SER A 856 -18.68 -25.94 -12.35
C SER A 856 -18.73 -27.47 -12.56
N GLN A 857 -17.89 -28.23 -11.83
CA GLN A 857 -17.62 -29.67 -11.95
C GLN A 857 -18.84 -30.60 -12.15
N PRO A 858 -20.02 -30.39 -11.54
CA PRO A 858 -21.13 -31.33 -11.72
C PRO A 858 -21.73 -31.37 -13.14
N ARG A 859 -21.35 -30.46 -14.05
CA ARG A 859 -22.03 -30.28 -15.36
C ARG A 859 -21.11 -30.29 -16.61
N GLY A 860 -19.78 -30.37 -16.46
CA GLY A 860 -18.84 -30.17 -17.58
C GLY A 860 -18.19 -31.44 -18.16
N ASP A 861 -18.32 -31.67 -19.47
CA ASP A 861 -17.69 -32.78 -20.22
C ASP A 861 -16.16 -32.61 -20.43
N ILE A 862 -15.63 -31.40 -20.18
CA ILE A 862 -14.20 -31.08 -20.40
C ILE A 862 -13.30 -31.68 -19.33
N LEU A 863 -13.63 -31.48 -18.05
CA LEU A 863 -12.83 -31.93 -16.91
C LEU A 863 -12.87 -33.45 -16.66
N ARG A 864 -13.64 -34.19 -17.46
CA ARG A 864 -13.58 -35.66 -17.54
C ARG A 864 -12.34 -36.15 -18.29
N ASN A 865 -11.86 -35.34 -19.24
CA ASN A 865 -10.80 -35.69 -20.19
C ASN A 865 -9.64 -34.67 -20.16
N ALA A 866 -9.53 -33.85 -19.12
CA ALA A 866 -8.46 -32.89 -18.95
C ALA A 866 -8.29 -32.63 -17.45
N HIS A 867 -7.05 -32.64 -16.98
CA HIS A 867 -6.73 -32.34 -15.59
C HIS A 867 -6.00 -31.02 -15.51
N LEU A 868 -6.52 -30.13 -14.68
CA LEU A 868 -6.07 -28.75 -14.54
C LEU A 868 -5.70 -28.50 -13.08
N CYS A 869 -4.61 -27.77 -12.88
CA CYS A 869 -4.23 -27.17 -11.61
C CYS A 869 -3.77 -25.73 -11.89
N LEU A 870 -4.39 -24.76 -11.24
CA LEU A 870 -4.01 -23.36 -11.35
C LEU A 870 -3.13 -22.99 -10.17
N ARG A 871 -1.98 -22.39 -10.44
CA ARG A 871 -0.96 -22.02 -9.46
C ARG A 871 -0.51 -20.58 -9.64
N THR A 872 0.11 -20.04 -8.61
CA THR A 872 0.86 -18.77 -8.69
C THR A 872 2.27 -19.02 -9.20
N ILE A 873 2.97 -17.95 -9.59
CA ILE A 873 4.39 -17.99 -9.95
C ILE A 873 5.30 -18.46 -8.79
N SER A 874 4.84 -18.34 -7.54
CA SER A 874 5.51 -18.83 -6.33
C SER A 874 5.10 -20.27 -5.97
N ASP A 875 4.55 -21.02 -6.93
CA ASP A 875 4.09 -22.42 -6.82
C ASP A 875 2.96 -22.67 -5.79
N LEU A 876 2.28 -21.63 -5.32
CA LEU A 876 1.07 -21.80 -4.52
C LEU A 876 -0.10 -22.29 -5.39
N VAL A 877 -0.64 -23.47 -5.09
CA VAL A 877 -1.86 -24.00 -5.72
C VAL A 877 -3.09 -23.18 -5.30
N ILE A 878 -3.80 -22.65 -6.29
CA ILE A 878 -5.03 -21.88 -6.12
C ILE A 878 -6.25 -22.79 -6.17
N ASP A 879 -6.37 -23.58 -7.24
CA ASP A 879 -7.50 -24.47 -7.50
C ASP A 879 -7.06 -25.66 -8.36
N LYS A 880 -7.74 -26.80 -8.22
CA LYS A 880 -7.46 -28.00 -9.02
C LYS A 880 -8.71 -28.79 -9.35
N SER A 881 -8.71 -29.40 -10.52
CA SER A 881 -9.76 -30.36 -10.92
C SER A 881 -9.70 -31.65 -10.09
N LEU A 882 -10.85 -32.29 -9.87
CA LEU A 882 -10.99 -33.51 -9.04
C LEU A 882 -10.05 -34.66 -9.44
N GLY A 883 -9.77 -34.82 -10.73
CA GLY A 883 -8.90 -35.88 -11.25
C GLY A 883 -7.41 -35.50 -11.36
N TYR A 884 -7.02 -34.31 -10.90
CA TYR A 884 -5.63 -33.87 -10.99
C TYR A 884 -4.72 -34.67 -10.05
N LEU A 885 -3.64 -35.23 -10.61
CA LEU A 885 -2.59 -35.94 -9.88
C LEU A 885 -1.31 -35.08 -9.83
N PRO A 886 -0.76 -34.83 -8.63
CA PRO A 886 0.57 -34.23 -8.47
C PRO A 886 1.64 -35.07 -9.18
N GLU A 887 2.77 -34.45 -9.53
CA GLU A 887 3.95 -35.16 -10.05
C GLU A 887 4.45 -36.19 -9.02
N ALA A 888 4.87 -37.38 -9.47
CA ALA A 888 5.29 -38.44 -8.55
C ALA A 888 6.60 -38.09 -7.82
N ALA A 889 6.56 -38.05 -6.49
CA ALA A 889 7.76 -38.07 -5.67
C ALA A 889 8.42 -39.47 -5.76
N SER A 890 9.52 -39.61 -6.51
CA SER A 890 10.24 -40.88 -6.59
C SER A 890 10.92 -41.18 -5.24
N TYR A 891 10.40 -42.16 -4.50
CA TYR A 891 11.10 -42.67 -3.31
C TYR A 891 12.19 -43.66 -3.73
N ASN A 892 13.44 -43.24 -3.47
CA ASN A 892 14.71 -43.99 -3.41
C ASN A 892 15.60 -44.06 -4.67
N ILE A 893 16.84 -43.62 -4.40
CA ILE A 893 18.10 -43.70 -5.17
C ILE A 893 18.30 -42.56 -6.20
N GLY A 894 18.80 -41.42 -5.71
CA GLY A 894 19.24 -40.27 -6.52
C GLY A 894 18.20 -39.16 -6.60
N LYS A 895 18.62 -37.89 -6.48
CA LYS A 895 17.77 -36.71 -6.71
C LYS A 895 17.26 -36.71 -8.16
N THR A 896 16.12 -37.34 -8.44
CA THR A 896 15.40 -37.21 -9.73
C THR A 896 14.30 -36.16 -9.66
N GLU A 897 13.98 -35.63 -10.84
CA GLU A 897 13.80 -34.20 -11.10
C GLU A 897 12.32 -33.83 -11.30
N SER A 898 11.82 -32.80 -10.61
CA SER A 898 10.48 -32.28 -10.88
C SER A 898 10.49 -31.35 -12.10
N ALA A 899 9.86 -31.77 -13.19
CA ALA A 899 9.71 -30.96 -14.40
C ALA A 899 8.85 -29.71 -14.12
N VAL A 900 7.93 -29.80 -13.16
CA VAL A 900 7.15 -28.66 -12.68
C VAL A 900 8.06 -27.63 -12.02
N GLN A 901 8.88 -28.04 -11.04
CA GLN A 901 9.77 -27.13 -10.34
C GLN A 901 10.76 -26.43 -11.28
N ILE A 902 11.35 -27.15 -12.23
CA ILE A 902 12.25 -26.57 -13.25
C ILE A 902 11.52 -25.50 -14.08
N GLY A 903 10.32 -25.84 -14.58
CA GLY A 903 9.51 -24.92 -15.37
C GLY A 903 9.10 -23.67 -14.58
N MET A 904 8.74 -23.81 -13.30
CA MET A 904 8.44 -22.69 -12.41
C MET A 904 9.65 -21.73 -12.28
N GLN A 905 10.86 -22.25 -12.06
CA GLN A 905 12.05 -21.41 -12.00
C GLN A 905 12.35 -20.69 -13.32
N CYS A 906 12.11 -21.36 -14.46
CA CYS A 906 12.21 -20.74 -15.79
C CYS A 906 11.21 -19.60 -15.98
N LEU A 907 9.97 -19.75 -15.52
CA LEU A 907 8.97 -18.68 -15.58
C LEU A 907 9.34 -17.50 -14.67
N ARG A 908 9.88 -17.77 -13.46
CA ARG A 908 10.42 -16.72 -12.57
C ARG A 908 11.56 -15.94 -13.23
N PHE A 909 12.42 -16.63 -13.98
CA PHE A 909 13.52 -16.00 -14.73
C PHE A 909 13.00 -15.04 -15.80
N VAL A 910 11.96 -15.43 -16.54
CA VAL A 910 11.28 -14.57 -17.53
C VAL A 910 10.50 -13.42 -16.87
N ASN A 911 10.04 -13.64 -15.64
CA ASN A 911 9.46 -12.62 -14.77
C ASN A 911 10.50 -11.65 -14.18
N CYS A 912 11.77 -11.79 -14.59
CA CYS A 912 12.93 -10.99 -14.18
C CYS A 912 13.18 -10.98 -12.66
N GLU A 913 12.87 -12.09 -11.98
CA GLU A 913 13.25 -12.26 -10.57
C GLU A 913 14.76 -12.43 -10.44
N MET A 914 15.33 -11.93 -9.33
CA MET A 914 16.79 -11.92 -9.13
C MET A 914 17.24 -12.72 -7.90
N TYR A 915 16.32 -13.01 -6.98
CA TYR A 915 16.59 -13.69 -5.72
C TYR A 915 16.09 -15.14 -5.79
N TYR A 916 17.06 -16.04 -5.84
CA TYR A 916 16.86 -17.48 -5.86
C TYR A 916 17.62 -18.09 -4.70
N THR A 917 17.08 -19.15 -4.09
CA THR A 917 17.86 -20.03 -3.22
C THR A 917 18.85 -20.86 -4.05
N GLU A 918 19.85 -21.47 -3.41
CA GLU A 918 20.81 -22.33 -4.13
C GLU A 918 20.11 -23.52 -4.83
N GLU A 919 19.10 -24.11 -4.19
CA GLU A 919 18.31 -25.20 -4.78
C GLU A 919 17.50 -24.73 -6.00
N GLU A 920 16.94 -23.54 -5.95
CA GLU A 920 16.19 -22.97 -7.08
C GLU A 920 17.12 -22.60 -8.25
N LEU A 921 18.34 -22.14 -7.97
CA LEU A 921 19.36 -21.89 -9.00
C LEU A 921 19.79 -23.17 -9.70
N GLU A 922 19.99 -24.26 -8.97
CA GLU A 922 20.30 -25.58 -9.55
C GLU A 922 19.19 -26.03 -10.54
N LEU A 923 17.91 -25.82 -10.17
CA LEU A 923 16.77 -26.13 -11.01
C LEU A 923 16.69 -25.23 -12.25
N LEU A 924 16.94 -23.92 -12.10
CA LEU A 924 16.96 -22.96 -13.20
C LEU A 924 18.10 -23.26 -14.18
N GLU A 925 19.30 -23.55 -13.67
CA GLU A 925 20.46 -23.89 -14.49
C GLU A 925 20.20 -25.12 -15.35
N ARG A 926 19.51 -26.13 -14.81
CA ARG A 926 19.08 -27.32 -15.55
C ARG A 926 18.04 -26.99 -16.62
N GLY A 927 17.05 -26.16 -16.29
CA GLY A 927 16.05 -25.70 -17.27
C GLY A 927 16.64 -24.88 -18.42
N LEU A 928 17.77 -24.22 -18.21
CA LEU A 928 18.49 -23.42 -19.20
C LEU A 928 19.77 -24.09 -19.71
N ALA A 929 20.00 -25.38 -19.42
CA ALA A 929 21.26 -26.07 -19.69
C ALA A 929 21.66 -26.04 -21.19
N ALA A 930 20.66 -26.06 -22.08
CA ALA A 930 20.86 -26.00 -23.53
C ALA A 930 21.14 -24.58 -24.07
N ALA A 931 20.99 -23.53 -23.26
CA ALA A 931 21.26 -22.15 -23.64
C ALA A 931 22.64 -21.67 -23.17
N SER A 932 23.39 -21.01 -24.06
CA SER A 932 24.66 -20.37 -23.70
C SER A 932 24.47 -19.18 -22.75
N LEU A 933 25.50 -18.88 -21.95
CA LEU A 933 25.49 -17.78 -20.98
C LEU A 933 25.13 -16.43 -21.63
N ASP A 934 25.69 -16.14 -22.80
CA ASP A 934 25.42 -14.89 -23.55
C ASP A 934 23.96 -14.77 -23.96
N LYS A 935 23.35 -15.88 -24.42
CA LYS A 935 21.93 -15.90 -24.79
C LYS A 935 21.04 -15.70 -23.57
N ARG A 936 21.38 -16.31 -22.43
CA ARG A 936 20.65 -16.13 -21.17
C ARG A 936 20.66 -14.65 -20.76
N LEU A 937 21.83 -14.02 -20.79
CA LEU A 937 21.99 -12.62 -20.39
C LEU A 937 21.27 -11.64 -21.34
N SER A 938 21.42 -11.84 -22.65
CA SER A 938 20.76 -11.01 -23.66
C SER A 938 19.24 -11.13 -23.56
N PHE A 939 18.71 -12.35 -23.45
CA PHE A 939 17.28 -12.57 -23.29
C PHE A 939 16.73 -11.90 -22.02
N PHE A 940 17.40 -12.09 -20.88
CA PHE A 940 17.00 -11.50 -19.60
C PHE A 940 17.02 -9.97 -19.64
N SER A 941 18.05 -9.39 -20.27
CA SER A 941 18.21 -7.94 -20.38
C SER A 941 17.10 -7.30 -21.22
N GLU A 942 16.69 -7.93 -22.32
CA GLU A 942 15.55 -7.45 -23.12
C GLU A 942 14.22 -7.56 -22.35
N CYS A 943 14.00 -8.67 -21.64
CA CYS A 943 12.82 -8.80 -20.79
C CYS A 943 12.79 -7.73 -19.67
N LEU A 944 13.94 -7.46 -19.05
CA LEU A 944 14.07 -6.49 -17.96
C LEU A 944 13.82 -5.05 -18.46
N ARG A 945 14.32 -4.71 -19.65
CA ARG A 945 14.16 -3.38 -20.27
C ARG A 945 12.71 -3.01 -20.54
N LEU A 946 11.87 -4.01 -20.85
CA LEU A 946 10.45 -3.85 -21.18
C LEU A 946 9.51 -3.90 -19.96
N ARG A 947 10.06 -3.99 -18.74
CA ARG A 947 9.31 -3.96 -17.47
C ARG A 947 9.54 -2.64 -16.72
N ARG A 948 8.55 -2.20 -15.91
CA ARG A 948 8.56 -0.97 -15.08
C ARG A 948 9.38 -1.10 -13.77
N ARG A 949 10.43 -1.93 -13.69
CA ARG A 949 11.24 -2.05 -12.45
C ARG A 949 12.39 -1.04 -12.46
N GLU A 950 12.77 -0.49 -11.30
CA GLU A 950 14.10 0.10 -11.17
C GLU A 950 15.12 -0.94 -11.61
N ARG A 951 16.09 -0.54 -12.44
CA ARG A 951 17.11 -1.45 -12.97
C ARG A 951 18.09 -1.78 -11.85
N ASN A 952 17.73 -2.75 -11.01
CA ASN A 952 18.68 -3.40 -10.13
C ASN A 952 19.75 -4.07 -11.00
N LEU A 953 21.02 -3.87 -10.65
CA LEU A 953 22.13 -4.53 -11.31
C LEU A 953 22.08 -6.01 -10.90
N TRP A 954 21.62 -6.89 -11.80
CA TRP A 954 21.55 -8.34 -11.51
C TRP A 954 22.89 -8.94 -11.02
N GLY A 955 24.01 -8.27 -11.31
CA GLY A 955 25.35 -8.71 -10.94
C GLY A 955 25.61 -8.87 -9.44
N ASP A 956 24.85 -8.20 -8.56
CA ASP A 956 25.00 -8.33 -7.09
C ASP A 956 23.99 -9.31 -6.45
N THR A 957 23.24 -10.04 -7.27
CA THR A 957 22.17 -10.95 -6.86
C THR A 957 22.57 -12.42 -7.08
N PRO A 958 21.90 -13.39 -6.41
CA PRO A 958 22.15 -14.81 -6.66
C PRO A 958 22.03 -15.23 -8.13
N LEU A 959 21.15 -14.58 -8.90
CA LEU A 959 20.96 -14.85 -10.32
C LEU A 959 22.22 -14.65 -11.18
N ALA A 960 23.19 -13.84 -10.74
CA ALA A 960 24.42 -13.59 -11.50
C ALA A 960 25.19 -14.87 -11.86
N LYS A 961 25.05 -15.93 -11.06
CA LYS A 961 25.59 -17.27 -11.31
C LYS A 961 25.08 -17.90 -12.62
N ILE A 962 23.85 -17.60 -13.04
CA ILE A 962 23.24 -18.14 -14.27
C ILE A 962 23.86 -17.55 -15.54
N PHE A 963 24.46 -16.37 -15.44
CA PHE A 963 25.12 -15.66 -16.54
C PHE A 963 26.65 -15.79 -16.54
N THR A 964 27.21 -16.44 -15.51
CA THR A 964 28.66 -16.42 -15.25
C THR A 964 29.18 -17.84 -15.09
N PRO A 965 30.32 -18.20 -15.73
CA PRO A 965 30.94 -19.50 -15.53
C PRO A 965 31.26 -19.78 -14.06
N GLN A 966 31.12 -21.04 -13.64
CA GLN A 966 31.25 -21.45 -12.23
C GLN A 966 32.61 -21.09 -11.63
N GLU A 967 33.69 -21.22 -12.42
CA GLU A 967 35.04 -20.87 -12.02
C GLU A 967 35.21 -19.37 -11.70
N GLN A 968 34.31 -18.51 -12.19
CA GLN A 968 34.34 -17.06 -11.97
C GLN A 968 33.35 -16.59 -10.90
N TRP A 969 32.61 -17.49 -10.25
CA TRP A 969 31.63 -17.11 -9.22
C TRP A 969 32.26 -16.36 -8.04
N HIS A 970 33.51 -16.69 -7.69
CA HIS A 970 34.26 -15.99 -6.64
C HIS A 970 34.57 -14.52 -6.99
N LEU A 971 34.48 -14.14 -8.27
CA LEU A 971 34.70 -12.78 -8.77
C LEU A 971 33.41 -11.96 -8.89
N LEU A 972 32.22 -12.57 -8.76
CA LEU A 972 30.93 -11.90 -8.99
C LEU A 972 30.76 -10.65 -8.12
N ARG A 973 31.02 -10.76 -6.82
CA ARG A 973 30.95 -9.63 -5.89
C ARG A 973 31.88 -8.50 -6.32
N THR A 974 33.11 -8.85 -6.68
CA THR A 974 34.14 -7.90 -7.09
C THR A 974 33.78 -7.21 -8.40
N ARG A 975 33.26 -7.94 -9.39
CA ARG A 975 32.81 -7.38 -10.67
C ARG A 975 31.61 -6.48 -10.53
N ALA A 976 30.61 -6.88 -9.73
CA ALA A 976 29.45 -6.06 -9.45
C ALA A 976 29.86 -4.73 -8.77
N LEU A 977 30.76 -4.82 -7.80
CA LEU A 977 31.33 -3.66 -7.13
C LEU A 977 32.14 -2.78 -8.09
N LEU A 978 32.93 -3.37 -8.99
CA LEU A 978 33.71 -2.65 -9.99
C LEU A 978 32.79 -1.89 -10.96
N GLU A 979 31.69 -2.50 -11.40
CA GLU A 979 30.72 -1.84 -12.28
C GLU A 979 30.02 -0.66 -11.57
N GLN A 980 29.67 -0.83 -10.28
CA GLN A 980 29.11 0.25 -9.46
C GLN A 980 30.11 1.40 -9.29
N VAL A 981 31.38 1.10 -9.01
CA VAL A 981 32.45 2.10 -8.89
C VAL A 981 32.70 2.79 -10.23
N ASN A 982 32.73 2.06 -11.34
CA ASN A 982 32.87 2.63 -12.68
C ASN A 982 31.71 3.56 -13.03
N ALA A 983 30.46 3.17 -12.74
CA ALA A 983 29.32 4.05 -12.91
C ALA A 983 29.44 5.32 -12.06
N ALA A 984 29.89 5.20 -10.81
CA ALA A 984 30.11 6.33 -9.92
C ALA A 984 31.24 7.27 -10.42
N ILE A 985 32.34 6.70 -10.93
CA ILE A 985 33.44 7.46 -11.56
C ILE A 985 32.94 8.22 -12.78
N GLN A 986 32.17 7.57 -13.67
CA GLN A 986 31.59 8.22 -14.84
C GLN A 986 30.63 9.37 -14.46
N ILE A 987 29.84 9.18 -13.38
CA ILE A 987 29.00 10.25 -12.83
C ILE A 987 29.87 11.38 -12.25
N ALA A 988 30.95 11.05 -11.53
CA ALA A 988 31.88 12.03 -10.96
C ALA A 988 32.55 12.88 -12.05
N MET A 989 33.01 12.25 -13.13
CA MET A 989 33.57 12.94 -14.30
C MET A 989 32.55 13.87 -14.96
N LYS A 990 31.35 13.35 -15.26
CA LYS A 990 30.33 14.10 -16.02
C LYS A 990 29.66 15.22 -15.21
N LYS A 991 29.37 14.97 -13.93
CA LYS A 991 28.57 15.88 -13.09
C LYS A 991 29.39 16.71 -12.12
N ARG A 992 30.50 16.17 -11.60
CA ARG A 992 31.35 16.85 -10.60
C ARG A 992 32.68 17.34 -11.17
N HIS A 993 32.96 17.04 -12.44
CA HIS A 993 34.20 17.40 -13.14
C HIS A 993 35.46 16.92 -12.43
N ILE A 994 35.35 15.78 -11.74
CA ILE A 994 36.48 15.11 -11.12
C ILE A 994 37.23 14.34 -12.22
N ASP A 995 38.51 14.63 -12.41
CA ASP A 995 39.39 13.88 -13.31
C ASP A 995 40.06 12.73 -12.53
N PRO A 996 39.75 11.46 -12.83
CA PRO A 996 40.36 10.33 -12.15
C PRO A 996 41.86 10.20 -12.44
N ASN A 997 42.36 10.69 -13.58
CA ASN A 997 43.81 10.74 -13.84
C ASN A 997 44.51 11.75 -12.92
N GLN A 998 43.86 12.87 -12.63
CA GLN A 998 44.37 13.83 -11.65
C GLN A 998 44.39 13.24 -10.24
N ALA A 999 43.36 12.46 -9.87
CA ALA A 999 43.36 11.73 -8.61
C ALA A 999 44.52 10.75 -8.55
N PHE A 1000 44.80 10.03 -9.64
CA PHE A 1000 45.96 9.13 -9.70
C PHE A 1000 47.28 9.88 -9.42
N HIS A 1001 47.58 10.90 -10.22
CA HIS A 1001 48.82 11.67 -10.07
C HIS A 1001 48.94 12.41 -8.73
N ARG A 1002 47.80 12.77 -8.10
CA ARG A 1002 47.79 13.44 -6.80
C ARG A 1002 48.28 12.52 -5.68
N PHE A 1003 48.01 11.23 -5.77
CA PHE A 1003 48.30 10.27 -4.71
C PHE A 1003 49.50 9.36 -5.02
N ASP A 1004 50.07 9.43 -6.22
CA ASP A 1004 51.38 8.89 -6.59
C ASP A 1004 52.49 9.76 -5.96
N SER A 1005 52.78 9.50 -4.68
CA SER A 1005 53.62 10.38 -3.86
C SER A 1005 55.10 10.22 -4.16
N ASP A 1006 55.53 9.03 -4.60
CA ASP A 1006 56.91 8.71 -5.01
C ASP A 1006 57.15 8.94 -6.52
N SER A 1007 56.10 9.29 -7.28
CA SER A 1007 56.15 9.59 -8.72
C SER A 1007 56.73 8.43 -9.54
N ASP A 1008 56.44 7.20 -9.10
CA ASP A 1008 56.93 5.98 -9.76
C ASP A 1008 56.00 5.49 -10.88
N GLY A 1009 54.89 6.22 -11.13
CA GLY A 1009 53.92 5.91 -12.15
C GLY A 1009 52.91 4.84 -11.74
N SER A 1010 52.92 4.42 -10.47
CA SER A 1010 52.03 3.41 -9.90
C SER A 1010 51.46 3.87 -8.56
N LEU A 1011 50.30 3.34 -8.18
CA LEU A 1011 49.74 3.56 -6.84
C LEU A 1011 49.87 2.30 -6.00
N SER A 1012 50.45 2.41 -4.80
CA SER A 1012 50.30 1.37 -3.78
C SER A 1012 48.83 1.20 -3.39
N TYR A 1013 48.49 0.08 -2.75
CA TYR A 1013 47.11 -0.18 -2.33
C TYR A 1013 46.51 0.92 -1.45
N GLU A 1014 47.34 1.50 -0.56
CA GLU A 1014 46.93 2.59 0.33
C GLU A 1014 46.71 3.90 -0.43
N GLU A 1015 47.53 4.19 -1.44
CA GLU A 1015 47.41 5.39 -2.27
C GLU A 1015 46.23 5.30 -3.23
N LEU A 1016 45.99 4.13 -3.83
CA LEU A 1016 44.83 3.89 -4.67
C LEU A 1016 43.53 3.99 -3.87
N GLN A 1017 43.48 3.44 -2.65
CA GLN A 1017 42.34 3.62 -1.77
C GLN A 1017 42.08 5.11 -1.48
N ARG A 1018 43.12 5.86 -1.12
CA ARG A 1018 43.02 7.31 -0.88
C ARG A 1018 42.55 8.07 -2.12
N ALA A 1019 43.02 7.69 -3.31
CA ALA A 1019 42.58 8.29 -4.57
C ALA A 1019 41.09 8.04 -4.84
N LEU A 1020 40.60 6.82 -4.62
CA LEU A 1020 39.19 6.46 -4.78
C LEU A 1020 38.28 7.14 -3.74
N GLU A 1021 38.74 7.23 -2.49
CA GLU A 1021 38.05 7.96 -1.40
C GLU A 1021 37.97 9.47 -1.68
N TRP A 1022 39.05 10.05 -2.21
CA TRP A 1022 39.12 11.47 -2.55
C TRP A 1022 38.11 11.85 -3.64
N MET A 1023 37.82 10.95 -4.58
CA MET A 1023 36.77 11.14 -5.59
C MET A 1023 35.34 11.10 -5.01
N GLN A 1024 35.17 10.79 -3.72
CA GLN A 1024 33.89 10.77 -3.01
C GLN A 1024 32.83 9.93 -3.74
N LEU A 1025 33.19 8.70 -4.09
CA LEU A 1025 32.33 7.83 -4.89
C LEU A 1025 31.20 7.15 -4.08
N GLY A 1026 31.28 7.19 -2.75
CA GLY A 1026 30.24 6.70 -1.84
C GLY A 1026 30.36 5.24 -1.42
N PHE A 1027 31.55 4.63 -1.51
CA PHE A 1027 31.80 3.23 -1.12
C PHE A 1027 32.64 3.13 0.17
N ALA A 1028 32.54 2.00 0.87
CA ALA A 1028 33.28 1.76 2.11
C ALA A 1028 34.75 1.36 1.84
N PRO A 1029 35.69 1.61 2.78
CA PRO A 1029 37.09 1.22 2.65
C PRO A 1029 37.33 -0.25 2.25
N ARG A 1030 36.51 -1.18 2.79
CA ARG A 1030 36.61 -2.62 2.49
C ARG A 1030 36.23 -2.95 1.05
N ASP A 1031 35.36 -2.16 0.44
CA ASP A 1031 34.96 -2.34 -0.95
C ASP A 1031 36.12 -1.94 -1.87
N TYR A 1032 36.77 -0.79 -1.62
CA TYR A 1032 37.97 -0.40 -2.35
C TYR A 1032 39.08 -1.44 -2.23
N PHE A 1033 39.34 -1.97 -1.02
CA PHE A 1033 40.33 -3.03 -0.83
C PHE A 1033 40.06 -4.27 -1.70
N THR A 1034 38.79 -4.64 -1.85
CA THR A 1034 38.37 -5.78 -2.68
C THR A 1034 38.68 -5.54 -4.17
N LEU A 1035 38.48 -4.30 -4.65
CA LEU A 1035 38.77 -3.90 -6.02
C LEU A 1035 40.28 -3.78 -6.28
N VAL A 1036 41.01 -3.19 -5.34
CA VAL A 1036 42.46 -3.01 -5.41
C VAL A 1036 43.16 -4.37 -5.56
N ARG A 1037 42.78 -5.34 -4.74
CA ARG A 1037 43.31 -6.72 -4.83
C ARG A 1037 42.94 -7.42 -6.15
N HIS A 1038 41.84 -7.03 -6.78
CA HIS A 1038 41.43 -7.59 -8.07
C HIS A 1038 42.15 -6.95 -9.24
N ALA A 1039 42.45 -5.65 -9.14
CA ALA A 1039 43.14 -4.89 -10.17
C ALA A 1039 44.64 -5.23 -10.26
N ASP A 1040 45.23 -5.74 -9.17
CA ASP A 1040 46.60 -6.25 -9.10
C ASP A 1040 46.64 -7.78 -9.25
N GLU A 1041 46.32 -8.27 -10.46
CA GLU A 1041 46.29 -9.71 -10.78
C GLU A 1041 47.66 -10.38 -10.57
N ASP A 1042 48.75 -9.63 -10.72
CA ASP A 1042 50.13 -10.08 -10.61
C ASP A 1042 50.70 -10.00 -9.17
N SER A 1043 49.90 -9.54 -8.19
CA SER A 1043 50.29 -9.39 -6.78
C SER A 1043 51.56 -8.55 -6.56
N THR A 1044 51.74 -7.53 -7.39
CA THR A 1044 52.89 -6.62 -7.34
C THR A 1044 52.83 -5.63 -6.18
N GLY A 1045 51.66 -5.46 -5.56
CA GLY A 1045 51.40 -4.51 -4.48
C GLY A 1045 51.20 -3.07 -4.95
N LYS A 1046 51.23 -2.82 -6.27
CA LYS A 1046 51.09 -1.51 -6.91
C LYS A 1046 50.26 -1.62 -8.19
N ILE A 1047 49.59 -0.54 -8.61
CA ILE A 1047 48.79 -0.49 -9.85
C ILE A 1047 49.28 0.65 -10.73
N THR A 1048 49.75 0.34 -11.94
CA THR A 1048 50.21 1.36 -12.89
C THR A 1048 49.04 2.20 -13.41
N ILE A 1049 49.33 3.39 -13.94
CA ILE A 1049 48.30 4.28 -14.49
C ILE A 1049 47.53 3.64 -15.67
N GLU A 1050 48.20 2.82 -16.48
CA GLU A 1050 47.56 2.10 -17.59
C GLU A 1050 46.55 1.10 -17.04
N LYS A 1051 46.92 0.35 -16.00
CA LYS A 1051 46.02 -0.64 -15.39
C LYS A 1051 44.87 0.03 -14.63
N PHE A 1052 45.13 1.17 -13.99
CA PHE A 1052 44.09 2.00 -13.38
C PHE A 1052 43.07 2.47 -14.43
N ARG A 1053 43.54 2.96 -15.58
CA ARG A 1053 42.66 3.39 -16.69
C ARG A 1053 41.83 2.25 -17.25
N GLU A 1054 42.44 1.09 -17.42
CA GLU A 1054 41.78 -0.12 -17.91
C GLU A 1054 40.67 -0.57 -16.95
N VAL A 1055 41.02 -0.81 -15.68
CA VAL A 1055 40.10 -1.35 -14.67
C VAL A 1055 38.95 -0.39 -14.38
N PHE A 1056 39.25 0.90 -14.25
CA PHE A 1056 38.26 1.91 -13.88
C PHE A 1056 37.56 2.59 -15.08
N ARG A 1057 37.82 2.11 -16.29
CA ARG A 1057 37.31 2.65 -17.57
C ARG A 1057 37.51 4.17 -17.67
N VAL A 1058 38.69 4.64 -17.28
CA VAL A 1058 39.07 6.05 -17.29
C VAL A 1058 39.75 6.37 -18.64
N PRO A 1059 39.28 7.38 -19.39
CA PRO A 1059 39.92 7.79 -20.64
C PRO A 1059 41.30 8.41 -20.37
N GLU A 1060 42.23 8.20 -21.30
CA GLU A 1060 43.61 8.70 -21.24
C GLU A 1060 43.70 10.24 -21.20
N VAL A 1061 42.76 10.93 -21.87
CA VAL A 1061 42.65 12.38 -21.84
C VAL A 1061 41.22 12.76 -21.46
N PHE A 1062 41.06 13.39 -20.29
CA PHE A 1062 39.79 13.99 -19.88
C PHE A 1062 39.76 15.47 -20.28
N VAL A 1063 39.19 15.77 -21.45
CA VAL A 1063 39.00 17.16 -21.90
C VAL A 1063 37.70 17.70 -21.32
N TYR A 1064 37.80 18.61 -20.36
CA TYR A 1064 36.66 19.43 -19.92
C TYR A 1064 36.28 20.41 -21.03
N GLN A 1065 35.33 20.02 -21.89
CA GLN A 1065 34.72 20.95 -22.83
C GLN A 1065 33.73 21.86 -22.09
N LYS A 1066 34.19 23.06 -21.73
CA LYS A 1066 33.33 24.17 -21.35
C LYS A 1066 32.45 24.47 -22.56
N LYS A 1067 31.17 24.07 -22.54
CA LYS A 1067 30.24 24.34 -23.64
C LYS A 1067 29.96 25.85 -23.72
N GLU A 1068 30.79 26.55 -24.47
CA GLU A 1068 30.33 27.70 -25.25
C GLU A 1068 29.43 27.19 -26.38
N LYS A 1069 28.45 28.02 -26.73
CA LYS A 1069 27.40 27.72 -27.70
C LYS A 1069 27.98 27.46 -29.09
N ALA A 1070 27.43 26.41 -29.71
CA ALA A 1070 27.25 26.18 -31.14
C ALA A 1070 28.49 26.03 -32.03
N GLU A 1071 28.67 24.83 -32.60
CA GLU A 1071 28.59 24.63 -34.05
C GLU A 1071 28.48 23.13 -34.39
N VAL A 1072 27.71 22.86 -35.43
CA VAL A 1072 27.43 21.54 -35.99
C VAL A 1072 28.62 21.11 -36.83
N VAL A 1073 29.19 19.95 -36.54
CA VAL A 1073 30.05 19.22 -37.48
C VAL A 1073 29.51 17.81 -37.62
N GLU A 1074 29.12 17.48 -38.84
CA GLU A 1074 28.65 16.19 -39.30
C GLU A 1074 29.71 15.10 -39.11
N LEU A 1075 29.33 14.01 -38.43
CA LEU A 1075 29.95 12.70 -38.58
C LEU A 1075 28.85 11.64 -38.63
N GLN A 1076 28.50 11.30 -39.88
CA GLN A 1076 27.91 10.05 -40.37
C GLN A 1076 26.84 9.32 -39.53
N GLY A 1077 25.58 9.50 -39.95
CA GLY A 1077 24.57 8.43 -39.96
C GLY A 1077 23.31 8.69 -39.13
N ASN A 1078 23.41 9.36 -37.99
CA ASN A 1078 22.28 9.59 -37.09
C ASN A 1078 22.35 10.97 -36.40
N TRP A 1079 21.21 11.57 -36.04
CA TRP A 1079 21.11 12.81 -35.26
C TRP A 1079 20.38 12.58 -33.94
N MET A 1080 20.99 13.05 -32.84
CA MET A 1080 20.39 12.96 -31.51
C MET A 1080 19.42 14.13 -31.30
N CYS A 1081 18.16 13.81 -31.00
CA CYS A 1081 17.14 14.81 -30.73
C CYS A 1081 17.50 15.65 -29.51
N MET A 1082 17.59 16.97 -29.66
CA MET A 1082 17.93 17.87 -28.54
C MET A 1082 16.83 17.97 -27.48
N ASN A 1083 15.59 17.55 -27.82
CA ASN A 1083 14.46 17.56 -26.90
C ASN A 1083 14.41 16.29 -26.02
N CYS A 1084 14.48 15.10 -26.64
CA CYS A 1084 14.30 13.83 -25.92
C CYS A 1084 15.52 12.90 -25.96
N THR A 1085 16.64 13.36 -26.52
CA THR A 1085 17.92 12.63 -26.65
C THR A 1085 17.89 11.34 -27.48
N PHE A 1086 16.76 11.07 -28.15
CA PHE A 1086 16.63 9.90 -29.03
C PHE A 1086 17.49 10.07 -30.29
N ILE A 1087 18.24 9.04 -30.66
CA ILE A 1087 19.11 9.03 -31.83
C ILE A 1087 18.27 8.62 -33.05
N ASN A 1088 17.98 9.59 -33.91
CA ASN A 1088 17.21 9.43 -35.13
C ASN A 1088 18.11 9.14 -36.32
N SER A 1089 17.63 8.38 -37.29
CA SER A 1089 18.26 8.30 -38.62
C SER A 1089 18.31 9.69 -39.28
N VAL A 1090 19.34 9.96 -40.08
CA VAL A 1090 19.45 11.17 -40.91
C VAL A 1090 18.29 11.33 -41.91
N HIS A 1091 17.54 10.27 -42.20
CA HIS A 1091 16.38 10.31 -43.09
C HIS A 1091 15.11 10.85 -42.40
N ASN A 1092 15.12 10.92 -41.07
CA ASN A 1092 13.99 11.43 -40.29
C ASN A 1092 14.18 12.92 -40.02
N HIS A 1093 13.42 13.76 -40.72
CA HIS A 1093 13.42 15.22 -40.49
C HIS A 1093 12.83 15.62 -39.14
N SER A 1094 12.03 14.75 -38.52
CA SER A 1094 11.46 14.89 -37.18
C SER A 1094 11.84 13.71 -36.30
N CYS A 1095 12.04 13.96 -35.01
CA CYS A 1095 12.36 12.92 -34.05
C CYS A 1095 11.23 11.90 -33.94
N VAL A 1096 11.52 10.61 -34.08
CA VAL A 1096 10.48 9.56 -34.06
C VAL A 1096 9.79 9.45 -32.70
N VAL A 1097 10.45 9.91 -31.63
CA VAL A 1097 9.93 9.83 -30.24
C VAL A 1097 9.11 11.05 -29.84
N CYS A 1098 9.46 12.25 -30.31
CA CYS A 1098 8.79 13.47 -29.83
C CYS A 1098 8.26 14.36 -30.96
N GLU A 1099 8.44 14.00 -32.22
CA GLU A 1099 8.02 14.76 -33.41
C GLU A 1099 8.70 16.13 -33.59
N PHE A 1100 9.68 16.48 -32.76
CA PHE A 1100 10.49 17.69 -32.93
C PHE A 1100 11.58 17.46 -33.95
N GLY A 1101 11.73 18.37 -34.92
CA GLY A 1101 12.84 18.37 -35.88
C GLY A 1101 14.17 18.72 -35.24
N TRP A 1102 15.24 18.56 -36.00
CA TRP A 1102 16.60 18.94 -35.64
C TRP A 1102 16.77 20.42 -35.22
N THR A 1103 15.83 21.29 -35.60
CA THR A 1103 15.76 22.70 -35.23
C THR A 1103 15.15 22.94 -33.85
N GLY A 1104 14.65 21.89 -33.18
CA GLY A 1104 13.93 22.02 -31.92
C GLY A 1104 12.52 22.60 -32.09
N ARG A 1105 11.96 22.59 -33.30
CA ARG A 1105 10.55 22.92 -33.57
C ARG A 1105 9.82 21.70 -34.07
N ARG A 1106 8.51 21.63 -33.83
CA ARG A 1106 7.64 20.60 -34.41
C ARG A 1106 7.60 20.85 -35.93
N GLU A 1107 8.08 19.89 -36.71
CA GLU A 1107 8.11 19.96 -38.17
C GLU A 1107 7.13 18.91 -38.71
N CYS A 1108 6.33 19.27 -39.73
CA CYS A 1108 5.35 18.35 -40.30
C CYS A 1108 6.07 17.25 -41.10
N PRO A 1109 5.90 15.95 -40.76
CA PRO A 1109 6.51 14.85 -41.50
C PRO A 1109 6.19 14.91 -43.00
N ALA A 1110 7.11 14.44 -43.85
CA ALA A 1110 7.02 14.59 -45.31
C ALA A 1110 5.80 13.85 -45.92
N ASP A 1111 5.29 12.82 -45.26
CA ASP A 1111 4.12 12.01 -45.62
C ASP A 1111 2.81 12.50 -44.97
N LYS A 1112 2.88 13.55 -44.15
CA LYS A 1112 1.73 14.16 -43.45
C LYS A 1112 1.54 15.63 -43.85
N TRP A 1113 0.39 16.19 -43.49
CA TRP A 1113 0.08 17.60 -43.60
C TRP A 1113 -0.48 18.11 -42.27
N GLU A 1114 -0.10 19.33 -41.90
CA GLU A 1114 -0.56 19.97 -40.69
C GLU A 1114 -1.91 20.64 -40.88
N CYS A 1115 -2.88 20.32 -40.02
CA CYS A 1115 -4.15 21.00 -40.02
C CYS A 1115 -4.01 22.44 -39.50
N LEU A 1116 -4.28 23.43 -40.34
CA LEU A 1116 -4.27 24.85 -39.95
C LEU A 1116 -5.32 25.22 -38.87
N GLY A 1117 -6.29 24.34 -38.58
CA GLY A 1117 -7.28 24.56 -37.53
C GLY A 1117 -6.84 24.10 -36.15
N CYS A 1118 -6.24 22.90 -36.05
CA CYS A 1118 -5.97 22.24 -34.78
C CYS A 1118 -4.53 21.71 -34.66
N THR A 1119 -3.65 22.03 -35.62
CA THR A 1119 -2.23 21.65 -35.67
C THR A 1119 -1.95 20.14 -35.66
N PHE A 1120 -2.96 19.33 -35.93
CA PHE A 1120 -2.82 17.87 -36.00
C PHE A 1120 -2.21 17.45 -37.35
N TYR A 1121 -1.29 16.49 -37.33
CA TYR A 1121 -0.67 15.95 -38.54
C TYR A 1121 -1.50 14.80 -39.10
N ASN A 1122 -2.16 15.04 -40.23
CA ASN A 1122 -2.95 14.04 -40.93
C ASN A 1122 -2.11 13.43 -42.07
N PRO A 1123 -2.27 12.14 -42.38
CA PRO A 1123 -1.63 11.55 -43.56
C PRO A 1123 -1.96 12.32 -44.85
N LYS A 1124 -1.00 12.42 -45.78
CA LYS A 1124 -1.24 13.03 -47.09
C LYS A 1124 -2.28 12.28 -47.94
N THR A 1125 -2.61 11.06 -47.57
CA THR A 1125 -3.70 10.25 -48.15
C THR A 1125 -5.09 10.71 -47.69
N GLN A 1126 -5.20 11.53 -46.65
CA GLN A 1126 -6.46 12.06 -46.14
C GLN A 1126 -6.68 13.52 -46.55
N PHE A 1127 -7.92 13.81 -46.98
CA PHE A 1127 -8.33 15.14 -47.44
C PHE A 1127 -8.87 16.03 -46.32
N TYR A 1128 -9.34 15.43 -45.22
CA TYR A 1128 -9.91 16.14 -44.07
C TYR A 1128 -9.14 15.79 -42.80
N CYS A 1129 -9.06 16.75 -41.89
CA CYS A 1129 -8.38 16.54 -40.62
C CYS A 1129 -9.21 15.62 -39.70
N GLU A 1130 -8.61 14.57 -39.15
CA GLU A 1130 -9.30 13.61 -38.27
C GLU A 1130 -9.86 14.23 -36.99
N ILE A 1131 -9.23 15.30 -36.50
CA ILE A 1131 -9.59 15.93 -35.23
C ILE A 1131 -10.69 17.00 -35.39
N CYS A 1132 -10.60 17.83 -36.43
CA CYS A 1132 -11.52 18.98 -36.58
C CYS A 1132 -12.26 19.03 -37.91
N ASN A 1133 -12.11 17.99 -38.74
CA ASN A 1133 -12.78 17.82 -40.04
C ASN A 1133 -12.57 18.96 -41.05
N LYS A 1134 -11.55 19.81 -40.85
CA LYS A 1134 -11.17 20.84 -41.82
C LYS A 1134 -10.43 20.22 -43.00
N ALA A 1135 -10.76 20.67 -44.20
CA ALA A 1135 -10.09 20.24 -45.42
C ALA A 1135 -8.62 20.67 -45.43
N ARG A 1136 -7.79 19.85 -46.08
CA ARG A 1136 -6.38 20.13 -46.33
C ARG A 1136 -6.22 21.39 -47.17
N SER A 1137 -5.33 22.28 -46.72
CA SER A 1137 -5.19 23.63 -47.28
C SER A 1137 -4.65 23.69 -48.71
N ASP A 1138 -3.89 22.68 -49.16
CA ASP A 1138 -3.36 22.60 -50.53
C ASP A 1138 -4.37 22.03 -51.55
N LEU A 1139 -5.55 21.60 -51.09
CA LEU A 1139 -6.66 21.10 -51.92
C LEU A 1139 -7.88 22.02 -51.90
N ALA A 1140 -7.80 23.18 -51.25
CA ALA A 1140 -8.89 24.14 -51.11
C ALA A 1140 -9.41 24.70 -52.46
N SER A 1141 -8.67 24.51 -53.56
CA SER A 1141 -9.07 24.92 -54.91
C SER A 1141 -9.72 23.81 -55.75
N VAL A 1142 -9.79 22.57 -55.25
CA VAL A 1142 -10.41 21.44 -55.97
C VAL A 1142 -11.64 20.98 -55.19
N ARG A 1143 -12.83 21.39 -55.65
CA ARG A 1143 -14.09 20.85 -55.14
C ARG A 1143 -14.21 19.40 -55.61
N PHE A 1144 -14.20 18.46 -54.66
CA PHE A 1144 -14.84 17.15 -54.79
C PHE A 1144 -16.15 17.17 -54.01
#